data_AF-A0A3M6U6C7-F1
#
_entry.id   AF-A0A3M6U6C7-F1
#
_cell.length_a   1.000
_cell.length_b   1.000
_cell.length_c   1.000
_cell.angle_alpha   90.00
_cell.angle_beta   90.00
_cell.angle_gamma   90.00
#
_symmetry.space_group_name_H-M   'P 1'
#
loop_
_entity.id
_entity.type
_entity.pdbx_description
1 polymer ?
#
loop_
_entity_poly.entity_id
_entity_poly.type
_entity_poly.pdbx_seq_one_letter_code
_entity_poly.pdbx_strand_id
1 'polypeptide(L)'
;MRALLTFIQDENLVSFIRGALKIRSAYQTYKTCLDMVTHQPSSLQHSPQRKDFEGGVHLGIGGFNLMLSLLPAKIIKLLEWVGFSGDKFLGLDHLDQGCRDQNLRSPMCAMVLLAYHSVITYYLGNGEGDVMYAEEILQPHLKAFPKGAIFLYYAGRIKQVQGKLDEATKSYNDSIAVQSEWKQFHHICYWELMWCYSYEGDWATAYHYASVLLKESRWSRTSYMYLKACFRVMARITNLELAREDDQGEKDTEEYLFRRLPEYKQRIAGKSVPFEKFSIHKANKYLEQGNHLFLPGMELILLWNGFKVLHRRPDLVEPMLKLVQTSLVESKDLVKDFYLAPFACAEVGFLYLEEGDLDQAKEYLNKTRTESKAELREDVQPMKDYENHLLQSRLHFRIHSALQEIKHRRKQAKEAAKMEKKQSKRSKNGVTNNNSSIDEDSISISLGGSESLSRQDSNSSFETAPEYSSEDDRDLGDMERDSSPKENVVLETTVYLCFLLAKLRINQVEDGRNRGGSVKPAIQKASESVKLAVNICERQRKKPTWSETFSSWIWSSAYDEFSMEEKHAELCYTECLLLDALLTFIQDDNLVSFVWGALKIRTCYQNYKTCLEMIADQPHSLSQSPLEKDFEAGVLSLLPPIIIKLLEWVGFSGDRFLGINHLHKGSKGQSLRSPLCSLFLLAYHTWITQYLGNGDGDIDQSEEILQPLLTTFPKGSLFLFYDGRIKQVRGKLEEAINRYKHSITIQSEIKQFHHIFYWELMWCHACKGDWAEAYQYAGILFEESMWSKTVYMHLKASFKLTARLANQAISDEEGRHTESFMFRRLPDFKQRIAGQSLPFEDFAIHKANKYFEQKGRLFLPGVELLFIWNGFKVLAHRPDLVPPLMKLVEKENENFVDDLCLGKLLQGMCHRCLSNRKEAMECLRNSFDRSKDLKQDFYLAPYACAEIGFLYLDEGDFGRAKEYLERA
;
A
#
# COMPACT_ATOMS: atom_id res chain seq x y z
N MET A 1 14.48 -2.17 -15.39
CA MET A 1 15.49 -1.59 -14.47
C MET A 1 14.98 -0.37 -13.67
N ARG A 2 14.60 0.77 -14.28
CA ARG A 2 14.05 1.93 -13.53
C ARG A 2 12.84 1.60 -12.65
N ALA A 3 11.99 0.68 -13.10
CA ALA A 3 10.84 0.19 -12.33
C ALA A 3 11.25 -0.55 -11.05
N LEU A 4 12.27 -1.42 -11.13
CA LEU A 4 12.83 -2.18 -10.00
C LEU A 4 13.46 -1.25 -8.95
N LEU A 5 14.16 -0.21 -9.39
CA LEU A 5 14.69 0.82 -8.49
C LEU A 5 13.57 1.57 -7.76
N THR A 6 12.38 1.69 -8.36
CA THR A 6 11.24 2.37 -7.72
C THR A 6 10.71 1.55 -6.53
N PHE A 7 10.79 0.22 -6.56
CA PHE A 7 10.44 -0.65 -5.43
C PHE A 7 11.46 -0.61 -4.28
N ILE A 8 12.71 -0.19 -4.57
CA ILE A 8 13.81 -0.18 -3.59
C ILE A 8 13.96 1.22 -2.96
N GLN A 9 13.57 2.28 -3.67
CA GLN A 9 13.78 3.67 -3.25
C GLN A 9 12.72 4.22 -2.29
N ASP A 10 11.50 3.69 -2.32
CA ASP A 10 10.36 4.24 -1.57
C ASP A 10 9.38 3.10 -1.25
N GLU A 11 8.77 3.14 -0.06
CA GLU A 11 7.85 2.13 0.47
C GLU A 11 6.42 2.68 0.59
N ASN A 12 6.19 3.94 0.23
CA ASN A 12 4.83 4.40 0.13
C ASN A 12 4.10 3.57 -0.96
N LEU A 13 2.81 3.34 -0.74
CA LEU A 13 1.96 2.60 -1.68
C LEU A 13 2.08 3.16 -3.12
N VAL A 14 2.35 4.45 -3.24
CA VAL A 14 2.54 5.20 -4.49
C VAL A 14 3.75 4.70 -5.30
N SER A 15 4.88 4.49 -4.67
CA SER A 15 6.12 4.03 -5.30
C SER A 15 6.05 2.56 -5.67
N PHE A 16 5.39 1.75 -4.84
CA PHE A 16 5.07 0.36 -5.15
C PHE A 16 4.15 0.26 -6.38
N ILE A 17 3.06 1.04 -6.43
CA ILE A 17 2.15 1.10 -7.59
C ILE A 17 2.89 1.67 -8.82
N ARG A 18 3.72 2.70 -8.65
CA ARG A 18 4.54 3.29 -9.73
C ARG A 18 5.54 2.28 -10.29
N GLY A 19 6.16 1.47 -9.43
CA GLY A 19 7.01 0.36 -9.82
C GLY A 19 6.22 -0.68 -10.61
N ALA A 20 5.05 -1.08 -10.12
CA ALA A 20 4.20 -2.09 -10.76
C ALA A 20 3.68 -1.64 -12.14
N LEU A 21 3.23 -0.40 -12.28
CA LEU A 21 2.77 0.15 -13.57
C LEU A 21 3.92 0.30 -14.59
N LYS A 22 5.14 0.64 -14.14
CA LYS A 22 6.32 0.67 -15.03
C LYS A 22 6.75 -0.74 -15.45
N ILE A 23 6.67 -1.72 -14.55
CA ILE A 23 6.86 -3.14 -14.90
C ILE A 23 5.82 -3.58 -15.93
N ARG A 24 4.55 -3.19 -15.74
CA ARG A 24 3.46 -3.45 -16.68
C ARG A 24 3.75 -2.95 -18.08
N SER A 25 4.05 -1.66 -18.20
CA SER A 25 4.32 -1.04 -19.50
C SER A 25 5.49 -1.73 -20.20
N ALA A 26 6.58 -1.98 -19.49
CA ALA A 26 7.73 -2.68 -20.07
C ALA A 26 7.39 -4.10 -20.52
N TYR A 27 6.66 -4.88 -19.71
CA TYR A 27 6.26 -6.24 -20.07
C TYR A 27 5.31 -6.28 -21.26
N GLN A 28 4.36 -5.34 -21.35
CA GLN A 28 3.47 -5.21 -22.50
C GLN A 28 4.25 -4.90 -23.78
N THR A 29 5.23 -3.99 -23.72
CA THR A 29 6.12 -3.73 -24.86
C THR A 29 6.83 -5.00 -25.31
N TYR A 30 7.39 -5.79 -24.38
CA TYR A 30 8.03 -7.05 -24.75
C TYR A 30 7.06 -8.07 -25.33
N LYS A 31 5.81 -8.15 -24.85
CA LYS A 31 4.78 -9.01 -25.43
C LYS A 31 4.44 -8.59 -26.86
N THR A 32 4.27 -7.31 -27.11
CA THR A 32 4.08 -6.79 -28.48
C THR A 32 5.26 -7.15 -29.37
N CYS A 33 6.50 -7.03 -28.88
CA CYS A 33 7.67 -7.47 -29.64
C CYS A 33 7.69 -8.98 -29.87
N LEU A 34 7.23 -9.79 -28.92
CA LEU A 34 7.10 -11.24 -29.08
C LEU A 34 6.06 -11.59 -30.16
N ASP A 35 4.91 -10.93 -30.16
CA ASP A 35 3.88 -11.11 -31.20
C ASP A 35 4.40 -10.75 -32.60
N MET A 36 5.26 -9.73 -32.70
CA MET A 36 5.94 -9.39 -33.97
C MET A 36 6.89 -10.49 -34.45
N VAL A 37 7.60 -11.15 -33.53
CA VAL A 37 8.49 -12.28 -33.85
C VAL A 37 7.68 -13.51 -34.27
N THR A 38 6.57 -13.81 -33.59
CA THR A 38 5.77 -15.01 -33.84
C THR A 38 4.92 -14.91 -35.11
N HIS A 39 4.38 -13.72 -35.44
CA HIS A 39 3.53 -13.52 -36.61
C HIS A 39 4.27 -13.09 -37.89
N GLN A 40 5.60 -12.92 -37.81
CA GLN A 40 6.54 -12.74 -38.93
C GLN A 40 6.08 -11.84 -40.09
N PRO A 41 6.11 -10.51 -39.93
CA PRO A 41 6.07 -9.56 -41.06
C PRO A 41 7.17 -9.87 -42.09
N SER A 42 6.84 -9.90 -43.38
CA SER A 42 7.79 -10.13 -44.49
C SER A 42 8.95 -9.10 -44.53
N SER A 43 8.74 -7.91 -43.95
CA SER A 43 9.77 -6.88 -43.77
C SER A 43 10.89 -7.25 -42.80
N LEU A 44 10.64 -8.13 -41.82
CA LEU A 44 11.63 -8.55 -40.83
C LEU A 44 12.50 -9.72 -41.31
N GLN A 45 12.03 -10.50 -42.29
CA GLN A 45 12.71 -11.74 -42.71
C GLN A 45 14.10 -11.50 -43.32
N HIS A 46 14.33 -10.34 -43.93
CA HIS A 46 15.58 -10.00 -44.61
C HIS A 46 16.49 -9.02 -43.84
N SER A 47 16.09 -8.60 -42.62
CA SER A 47 16.86 -7.63 -41.84
C SER A 47 18.10 -8.28 -41.19
N PRO A 48 19.30 -7.69 -41.31
CA PRO A 48 20.48 -8.17 -40.60
C PRO A 48 20.39 -7.99 -39.07
N GLN A 49 19.52 -7.10 -38.57
CA GLN A 49 19.29 -6.87 -37.15
C GLN A 49 18.25 -7.82 -36.52
N ARG A 50 17.64 -8.70 -37.32
CA ARG A 50 16.57 -9.60 -36.87
C ARG A 50 17.00 -10.45 -35.66
N LYS A 51 18.15 -11.11 -35.74
CA LYS A 51 18.66 -11.97 -34.65
C LYS A 51 18.92 -11.19 -33.36
N ASP A 52 19.39 -9.95 -33.46
CA ASP A 52 19.61 -9.08 -32.31
C ASP A 52 18.31 -8.60 -31.68
N PHE A 53 17.26 -8.38 -32.49
CA PHE A 53 15.92 -8.07 -32.01
C PHE A 53 15.29 -9.27 -31.31
N GLU A 54 15.28 -10.44 -31.95
CA GLU A 54 14.78 -11.70 -31.40
C GLU A 54 15.47 -12.03 -30.07
N GLY A 55 16.80 -11.95 -30.00
CA GLY A 55 17.55 -12.12 -28.76
C GLY A 55 17.16 -11.11 -27.67
N GLY A 56 16.77 -9.89 -28.04
CA GLY A 56 16.29 -8.87 -27.11
C GLY A 56 14.90 -9.19 -26.56
N VAL A 57 14.02 -9.75 -27.40
CA VAL A 57 12.70 -10.24 -27.00
C VAL A 57 12.83 -11.42 -26.03
N HIS A 58 13.68 -12.39 -26.36
CA HIS A 58 13.97 -13.55 -25.50
C HIS A 58 14.49 -13.13 -24.12
N LEU A 59 15.48 -12.22 -24.06
CA LEU A 59 15.99 -11.68 -22.80
C LEU A 59 14.89 -10.99 -21.97
N GLY A 60 14.06 -10.17 -22.62
CA GLY A 60 12.99 -9.43 -21.96
C GLY A 60 11.88 -10.32 -21.43
N ILE A 61 11.24 -11.10 -22.30
CA ILE A 61 10.15 -12.03 -21.93
C ILE A 61 10.63 -13.05 -20.91
N GLY A 62 11.81 -13.63 -21.15
CA GLY A 62 12.44 -14.60 -20.28
C GLY A 62 12.74 -14.03 -18.89
N GLY A 63 13.41 -12.87 -18.84
CA GLY A 63 13.74 -12.17 -17.59
C GLY A 63 12.52 -11.73 -16.79
N PHE A 64 11.45 -11.24 -17.44
CA PHE A 64 10.22 -10.86 -16.74
C PHE A 64 9.49 -12.07 -16.15
N ASN A 65 9.29 -13.13 -16.94
CA ASN A 65 8.61 -14.34 -16.47
C ASN A 65 9.36 -14.99 -15.31
N LEU A 66 10.69 -15.10 -15.42
CA LEU A 66 11.52 -15.64 -14.36
C LEU A 66 11.48 -14.78 -13.09
N MET A 67 11.67 -13.45 -13.22
CA MET A 67 11.65 -12.54 -12.07
C MET A 67 10.30 -12.54 -11.35
N LEU A 68 9.19 -12.47 -12.09
CA LEU A 68 7.84 -12.49 -11.53
C LEU A 68 7.54 -13.81 -10.81
N SER A 69 8.03 -14.93 -11.33
CA SER A 69 7.86 -16.25 -10.69
C SER A 69 8.58 -16.38 -9.35
N LEU A 70 9.58 -15.54 -9.10
CA LEU A 70 10.39 -15.55 -7.87
C LEU A 70 9.82 -14.66 -6.76
N LEU A 71 8.77 -13.88 -7.04
CA LEU A 71 8.16 -12.99 -6.05
C LEU A 71 7.31 -13.77 -5.02
N PRO A 72 7.12 -13.25 -3.80
CA PRO A 72 6.28 -13.90 -2.81
C PRO A 72 4.82 -13.94 -3.24
N ALA A 73 4.08 -14.97 -2.84
CA ALA A 73 2.68 -15.20 -3.25
C ALA A 73 1.73 -14.01 -3.02
N LYS A 74 1.96 -13.20 -1.97
CA LYS A 74 1.19 -11.97 -1.72
C LYS A 74 1.40 -10.92 -2.81
N ILE A 75 2.63 -10.78 -3.30
CA ILE A 75 3.01 -9.86 -4.38
C ILE A 75 2.57 -10.41 -5.73
N ILE A 76 2.73 -11.72 -5.97
CA ILE A 76 2.24 -12.38 -7.19
C ILE A 76 0.73 -12.19 -7.32
N LYS A 77 -0.07 -12.44 -6.28
CA LYS A 77 -1.53 -12.23 -6.34
C LYS A 77 -1.90 -10.79 -6.69
N LEU A 78 -1.14 -9.82 -6.22
CA LEU A 78 -1.35 -8.41 -6.52
C LEU A 78 -0.94 -8.07 -7.97
N LEU A 79 0.05 -8.77 -8.54
CA LEU A 79 0.50 -8.58 -9.93
C LEU A 79 -0.37 -9.36 -10.94
N GLU A 80 -0.77 -10.60 -10.64
CA GLU A 80 -1.76 -11.40 -11.40
C GLU A 80 -3.05 -10.63 -11.61
N TRP A 81 -3.43 -9.90 -10.58
CA TRP A 81 -4.58 -9.03 -10.54
C TRP A 81 -4.49 -7.81 -11.50
N VAL A 82 -3.29 -7.28 -11.80
CA VAL A 82 -3.07 -6.25 -12.85
C VAL A 82 -2.87 -6.90 -14.25
N GLY A 83 -3.04 -8.22 -14.36
CA GLY A 83 -2.90 -9.00 -15.59
C GLY A 83 -1.51 -9.64 -15.80
N PHE A 84 -0.71 -9.80 -14.74
CA PHE A 84 0.64 -10.40 -14.79
C PHE A 84 0.71 -11.75 -14.10
N SER A 85 0.78 -12.85 -14.85
CA SER A 85 1.37 -14.08 -14.33
C SER A 85 2.80 -14.20 -14.84
N GLY A 86 3.71 -14.62 -13.96
CA GLY A 86 5.05 -15.05 -14.33
C GLY A 86 5.09 -16.57 -14.40
N ASP A 87 5.44 -17.11 -15.56
CA ASP A 87 5.67 -18.55 -15.70
C ASP A 87 7.18 -18.83 -15.69
N LYS A 88 7.65 -19.47 -14.62
CA LYS A 88 9.06 -19.83 -14.45
C LYS A 88 9.60 -20.62 -15.66
N PHE A 89 8.87 -21.62 -16.13
CA PHE A 89 9.34 -22.53 -17.17
C PHE A 89 9.40 -21.83 -18.53
N LEU A 90 8.36 -21.05 -18.85
CA LEU A 90 8.37 -20.18 -20.03
C LEU A 90 9.53 -19.18 -19.98
N GLY A 91 9.79 -18.62 -18.80
CA GLY A 91 10.90 -17.70 -18.56
C GLY A 91 12.26 -18.32 -18.87
N LEU A 92 12.51 -19.53 -18.37
CA LEU A 92 13.75 -20.28 -18.60
C LEU A 92 13.91 -20.70 -20.07
N ASP A 93 12.83 -21.14 -20.72
CA ASP A 93 12.83 -21.54 -22.12
C ASP A 93 13.20 -20.37 -23.06
N HIS A 94 12.59 -19.20 -22.88
CA HIS A 94 12.96 -18.02 -23.66
C HIS A 94 14.42 -17.59 -23.42
N LEU A 95 14.92 -17.68 -22.19
CA LEU A 95 16.32 -17.35 -21.89
C LEU A 95 17.28 -18.36 -22.53
N ASP A 96 16.96 -19.66 -22.53
CA ASP A 96 17.79 -20.70 -23.18
C ASP A 96 17.86 -20.47 -24.70
N GLN A 97 16.73 -20.20 -25.34
CA GLN A 97 16.69 -19.86 -26.78
C GLN A 97 17.55 -18.63 -27.08
N GLY A 98 17.37 -17.54 -26.32
CA GLY A 98 18.18 -16.33 -26.50
C GLY A 98 19.67 -16.53 -26.19
N CYS A 99 20.02 -17.49 -25.33
CA CYS A 99 21.39 -17.85 -24.97
C CYS A 99 22.08 -18.65 -26.09
N ARG A 100 21.38 -19.63 -26.68
CA ARG A 100 21.91 -20.52 -27.72
C ARG A 100 22.07 -19.84 -29.07
N ASP A 101 21.31 -18.79 -29.33
CA ASP A 101 21.41 -18.01 -30.56
C ASP A 101 22.67 -17.14 -30.62
N GLN A 102 23.24 -16.99 -31.81
CA GLN A 102 24.34 -16.05 -32.05
C GLN A 102 23.80 -14.63 -32.25
N ASN A 103 23.57 -13.93 -31.14
CA ASN A 103 23.09 -12.54 -31.12
C ASN A 103 23.79 -11.72 -30.01
N LEU A 104 23.67 -10.40 -30.07
CA LEU A 104 24.32 -9.48 -29.11
C LEU A 104 23.85 -9.66 -27.65
N ARG A 105 22.64 -10.17 -27.42
CA ARG A 105 22.06 -10.42 -26.08
C ARG A 105 22.36 -11.80 -25.52
N SER A 106 22.90 -12.74 -26.30
CA SER A 106 23.21 -14.11 -25.84
C SER A 106 24.01 -14.12 -24.53
N PRO A 107 25.10 -13.33 -24.38
CA PRO A 107 25.83 -13.23 -23.12
C PRO A 107 24.97 -12.78 -21.93
N MET A 108 23.98 -11.90 -22.15
CA MET A 108 23.08 -11.44 -21.09
C MET A 108 22.06 -12.52 -20.69
N CYS A 109 21.52 -13.26 -21.66
CA CYS A 109 20.67 -14.42 -21.38
C CYS A 109 21.42 -15.47 -20.57
N ALA A 110 22.66 -15.79 -20.96
CA ALA A 110 23.55 -16.68 -20.23
C ALA A 110 23.79 -16.17 -18.79
N MET A 111 24.08 -14.89 -18.61
CA MET A 111 24.27 -14.31 -17.27
C MET A 111 23.03 -14.46 -16.37
N VAL A 112 21.81 -14.31 -16.91
CA VAL A 112 20.57 -14.50 -16.14
C VAL A 112 20.37 -15.98 -15.77
N LEU A 113 20.63 -16.90 -16.69
CA LEU A 113 20.57 -18.34 -16.43
C LEU A 113 21.62 -18.77 -15.40
N LEU A 114 22.86 -18.32 -15.54
CA LEU A 114 23.95 -18.57 -14.59
C LEU A 114 23.60 -18.01 -13.20
N ALA A 115 23.07 -16.79 -13.11
CA ALA A 115 22.58 -16.23 -11.85
C ALA A 115 21.47 -17.10 -11.24
N TYR A 116 20.53 -17.56 -12.05
CA TYR A 116 19.43 -18.39 -11.59
C TYR A 116 19.90 -19.74 -11.02
N HIS A 117 20.67 -20.49 -11.82
CA HIS A 117 21.09 -21.86 -11.50
C HIS A 117 22.23 -21.94 -10.49
N SER A 118 23.02 -20.88 -10.27
CA SER A 118 24.17 -20.93 -9.34
C SER A 118 24.07 -19.98 -8.14
N VAL A 119 23.30 -18.89 -8.23
CA VAL A 119 23.21 -17.86 -7.17
C VAL A 119 21.81 -17.84 -6.55
N ILE A 120 20.80 -17.45 -7.30
CA ILE A 120 19.44 -17.14 -6.80
C ILE A 120 18.79 -18.34 -6.12
N THR A 121 18.87 -19.52 -6.74
CA THR A 121 18.28 -20.76 -6.20
C THR A 121 18.89 -21.17 -4.85
N TYR A 122 20.21 -21.01 -4.69
CA TYR A 122 20.94 -21.29 -3.46
C TYR A 122 20.63 -20.25 -2.38
N TYR A 123 20.70 -18.95 -2.70
CA TYR A 123 20.41 -17.89 -1.73
C TYR A 123 18.93 -17.89 -1.26
N LEU A 124 17.97 -18.11 -2.15
CA LEU A 124 16.55 -18.19 -1.77
C LEU A 124 16.19 -19.54 -1.12
N GLY A 125 16.99 -20.59 -1.33
CA GLY A 125 16.74 -21.93 -0.81
C GLY A 125 15.64 -22.69 -1.57
N ASN A 126 15.35 -22.30 -2.82
CA ASN A 126 14.24 -22.83 -3.62
C ASN A 126 14.61 -24.11 -4.42
N GLY A 127 15.85 -24.60 -4.31
CA GLY A 127 16.35 -25.79 -5.01
C GLY A 127 17.87 -25.83 -5.06
N GLU A 128 18.45 -26.72 -5.86
CA GLU A 128 19.92 -26.82 -6.10
C GLU A 128 20.37 -26.22 -7.45
N GLY A 129 19.44 -25.63 -8.20
CA GLY A 129 19.71 -25.19 -9.57
C GLY A 129 20.08 -26.37 -10.48
N ASP A 130 20.48 -26.06 -11.72
CA ASP A 130 21.01 -27.06 -12.65
C ASP A 130 22.46 -26.68 -12.92
N VAL A 131 23.35 -27.24 -12.11
CA VAL A 131 24.77 -26.88 -12.11
C VAL A 131 25.48 -27.41 -13.36
N MET A 132 25.04 -28.56 -13.88
CA MET A 132 25.61 -29.16 -15.08
C MET A 132 25.27 -28.33 -16.31
N TYR A 133 24.00 -27.92 -16.44
CA TYR A 133 23.58 -27.01 -17.51
C TYR A 133 24.25 -25.64 -17.37
N ALA A 134 24.37 -25.11 -16.16
CA ALA A 134 25.09 -23.85 -15.92
C ALA A 134 26.56 -23.93 -16.38
N GLU A 135 27.23 -25.07 -16.15
CA GLU A 135 28.58 -25.30 -16.64
C GLU A 135 28.63 -25.39 -18.16
N GLU A 136 27.70 -26.11 -18.79
CA GLU A 136 27.57 -26.24 -20.24
C GLU A 136 27.47 -24.86 -20.93
N ILE A 137 26.58 -23.99 -20.46
CA ILE A 137 26.38 -22.65 -21.06
C ILE A 137 27.54 -21.69 -20.76
N LEU A 138 28.31 -21.92 -19.69
CA LEU A 138 29.44 -21.05 -19.33
C LEU A 138 30.66 -21.27 -20.24
N GLN A 139 30.92 -22.52 -20.64
CA GLN A 139 32.15 -22.89 -21.37
C GLN A 139 32.38 -22.09 -22.67
N PRO A 140 31.38 -21.89 -23.55
CA PRO A 140 31.56 -21.08 -24.76
C PRO A 140 31.94 -19.62 -24.44
N HIS A 141 31.39 -19.05 -23.36
CA HIS A 141 31.67 -17.68 -22.97
C HIS A 141 33.04 -17.50 -22.33
N LEU A 142 33.55 -18.48 -21.58
CA LEU A 142 34.94 -18.45 -21.10
C LEU A 142 35.94 -18.51 -22.25
N LYS A 143 35.64 -19.27 -23.32
CA LYS A 143 36.46 -19.30 -24.55
C LYS A 143 36.42 -17.98 -25.31
N ALA A 144 35.23 -17.39 -25.45
CA ALA A 144 35.05 -16.12 -26.17
C ALA A 144 35.59 -14.92 -25.37
N PHE A 145 35.48 -14.96 -24.04
CA PHE A 145 35.82 -13.86 -23.13
C PHE A 145 36.73 -14.35 -21.99
N PRO A 146 37.98 -14.75 -22.28
CA PRO A 146 38.88 -15.35 -21.27
C PRO A 146 39.28 -14.39 -20.15
N LYS A 147 39.15 -13.06 -20.37
CA LYS A 147 39.35 -12.01 -19.35
C LYS A 147 38.03 -11.38 -18.88
N GLY A 148 36.90 -12.03 -19.16
CA GLY A 148 35.58 -11.55 -18.75
C GLY A 148 35.36 -11.77 -17.26
N ALA A 149 35.49 -10.71 -16.45
CA ALA A 149 35.36 -10.79 -14.98
C ALA A 149 34.08 -11.49 -14.52
N ILE A 150 32.93 -11.20 -15.14
CA ILE A 150 31.62 -11.80 -14.82
C ILE A 150 31.61 -13.32 -15.07
N PHE A 151 32.21 -13.78 -16.18
CA PHE A 151 32.25 -15.21 -16.51
C PHE A 151 33.24 -15.96 -15.61
N LEU A 152 34.37 -15.34 -15.25
CA LEU A 152 35.30 -15.89 -14.25
C LEU A 152 34.65 -15.97 -12.86
N TYR A 153 33.85 -14.99 -12.48
CA TYR A 153 33.04 -15.05 -11.26
C TYR A 153 32.07 -16.23 -11.29
N TYR A 154 31.32 -16.43 -12.38
CA TYR A 154 30.43 -17.59 -12.50
C TYR A 154 31.17 -18.93 -12.54
N ALA A 155 32.40 -18.97 -13.10
CA ALA A 155 33.25 -20.16 -13.01
C ALA A 155 33.57 -20.49 -11.55
N GLY A 156 33.93 -19.47 -10.75
CA GLY A 156 34.11 -19.61 -9.31
C GLY A 156 32.85 -20.08 -8.61
N ARG A 157 31.70 -19.49 -8.94
CA ARG A 157 30.42 -19.83 -8.33
C ARG A 157 29.96 -21.25 -8.60
N ILE A 158 30.13 -21.73 -9.84
CA ILE A 158 29.82 -23.12 -10.21
C ILE A 158 30.71 -24.08 -9.42
N LYS A 159 32.02 -23.82 -9.35
CA LYS A 159 32.96 -24.64 -8.57
C LYS A 159 32.64 -24.62 -7.08
N GLN A 160 32.28 -23.47 -6.53
CA GLN A 160 31.89 -23.32 -5.13
C GLN A 160 30.67 -24.17 -4.83
N VAL A 161 29.60 -24.08 -5.64
CA VAL A 161 28.42 -24.92 -5.40
C VAL A 161 28.74 -26.40 -5.58
N GLN A 162 29.61 -26.79 -6.52
CA GLN A 162 30.10 -28.17 -6.66
C GLN A 162 30.94 -28.67 -5.47
N GLY A 163 31.29 -27.81 -4.49
CA GLY A 163 32.14 -28.15 -3.34
C GLY A 163 33.65 -28.07 -3.62
N LYS A 164 34.05 -27.63 -4.82
CA LYS A 164 35.45 -27.45 -5.24
C LYS A 164 35.96 -26.07 -4.82
N LEU A 165 36.10 -25.87 -3.50
CA LEU A 165 36.35 -24.57 -2.90
C LEU A 165 37.69 -23.95 -3.32
N ASP A 166 38.78 -24.73 -3.39
CA ASP A 166 40.10 -24.24 -3.85
C ASP A 166 40.04 -23.66 -5.28
N GLU A 167 39.39 -24.40 -6.18
CA GLU A 167 39.24 -23.94 -7.56
C GLU A 167 38.32 -22.72 -7.66
N ALA A 168 37.32 -22.63 -6.78
CA ALA A 168 36.42 -21.49 -6.71
C ALA A 168 37.17 -20.23 -6.28
N THR A 169 37.92 -20.31 -5.19
CA THR A 169 38.80 -19.26 -4.67
C THR A 169 39.76 -18.76 -5.74
N LYS A 170 40.41 -19.68 -6.48
CA LYS A 170 41.26 -19.30 -7.62
C LYS A 170 40.51 -18.50 -8.67
N SER A 171 39.33 -18.97 -9.07
CA SER A 171 38.52 -18.34 -10.12
C SER A 171 38.00 -16.96 -9.69
N TYR A 172 37.67 -16.78 -8.42
CA TYR A 172 37.31 -15.47 -7.86
C TYR A 172 38.48 -14.50 -7.85
N ASN A 173 39.69 -14.95 -7.47
CA ASN A 173 40.88 -14.12 -7.54
C ASN A 173 41.26 -13.75 -8.98
N ASP A 174 41.15 -14.70 -9.92
CA ASP A 174 41.33 -14.43 -11.36
C ASP A 174 40.31 -13.37 -11.84
N SER A 175 39.04 -13.47 -11.40
CA SER A 175 37.98 -12.51 -11.71
C SER A 175 38.27 -11.10 -11.15
N ILE A 176 38.82 -11.01 -9.94
CA ILE A 176 39.26 -9.75 -9.34
C ILE A 176 40.44 -9.15 -10.12
N ALA A 177 41.41 -9.98 -10.51
CA ALA A 177 42.65 -9.53 -11.14
C ALA A 177 42.47 -8.98 -12.57
N VAL A 178 41.46 -9.43 -13.31
CA VAL A 178 41.24 -9.01 -14.71
C VAL A 178 40.64 -7.60 -14.86
N GLN A 179 40.14 -6.98 -13.79
CA GLN A 179 39.56 -5.64 -13.84
C GLN A 179 39.78 -4.86 -12.54
N SER A 180 40.04 -3.55 -12.62
CA SER A 180 40.24 -2.69 -11.44
C SER A 180 39.32 -1.46 -11.38
N GLU A 181 38.49 -1.25 -12.41
CA GLU A 181 37.64 -0.06 -12.55
C GLU A 181 36.39 -0.17 -11.67
N TRP A 182 35.77 -1.35 -11.63
CA TRP A 182 34.52 -1.59 -10.91
C TRP A 182 34.81 -2.26 -9.56
N LYS A 183 35.25 -1.47 -8.58
CA LYS A 183 35.56 -1.95 -7.22
C LYS A 183 34.39 -2.65 -6.53
N GLN A 184 33.15 -2.22 -6.80
CA GLN A 184 31.96 -2.84 -6.24
C GLN A 184 31.77 -4.28 -6.73
N PHE A 185 32.31 -4.63 -7.90
CA PHE A 185 32.31 -6.01 -8.37
C PHE A 185 33.31 -6.88 -7.57
N HIS A 186 34.44 -6.31 -7.14
CA HIS A 186 35.35 -7.00 -6.22
C HIS A 186 34.65 -7.34 -4.91
N HIS A 187 33.77 -6.47 -4.41
CA HIS A 187 32.99 -6.74 -3.20
C HIS A 187 32.08 -7.97 -3.34
N ILE A 188 31.58 -8.28 -4.54
CA ILE A 188 30.82 -9.51 -4.81
C ILE A 188 31.75 -10.73 -4.68
N CYS A 189 32.97 -10.64 -5.22
CA CYS A 189 33.95 -11.73 -5.10
C CYS A 189 34.43 -11.90 -3.65
N TYR A 190 34.69 -10.82 -2.93
CA TYR A 190 35.05 -10.85 -1.49
C TYR A 190 33.95 -11.48 -0.64
N TRP A 191 32.69 -11.22 -0.97
CA TRP A 191 31.55 -11.87 -0.31
C TRP A 191 31.55 -13.40 -0.53
N GLU A 192 31.80 -13.87 -1.75
CA GLU A 192 31.85 -15.32 -2.01
C GLU A 192 33.12 -15.98 -1.43
N LEU A 193 34.27 -15.29 -1.46
CA LEU A 193 35.51 -15.74 -0.81
C LEU A 193 35.32 -15.89 0.70
N MET A 194 34.71 -14.91 1.36
CA MET A 194 34.34 -14.98 2.78
C MET A 194 33.56 -16.27 3.11
N TRP A 195 32.61 -16.66 2.26
CA TRP A 195 31.85 -17.90 2.44
C TRP A 195 32.67 -19.15 2.15
N CYS A 196 33.55 -19.16 1.13
CA CYS A 196 34.44 -20.29 0.87
C CYS A 196 35.29 -20.62 2.10
N TYR A 197 35.96 -19.61 2.66
CA TYR A 197 36.76 -19.79 3.88
C TYR A 197 35.92 -20.15 5.11
N SER A 198 34.70 -19.59 5.23
CA SER A 198 33.76 -20.01 6.28
C SER A 198 33.37 -21.48 6.18
N TYR A 199 33.21 -22.02 4.96
CA TYR A 199 32.91 -23.43 4.73
C TYR A 199 34.10 -24.34 5.05
N GLU A 200 35.32 -23.85 4.89
CA GLU A 200 36.55 -24.56 5.27
C GLU A 200 36.84 -24.46 6.78
N GLY A 201 36.12 -23.61 7.50
CA GLY A 201 36.38 -23.33 8.91
C GLY A 201 37.56 -22.38 9.14
N ASP A 202 38.09 -21.74 8.09
CA ASP A 202 39.08 -20.67 8.20
C ASP A 202 38.37 -19.35 8.53
N TRP A 203 38.02 -19.22 9.81
CA TRP A 203 37.33 -18.05 10.34
C TRP A 203 38.20 -16.79 10.34
N ALA A 204 39.53 -16.94 10.35
CA ALA A 204 40.47 -15.81 10.32
C ALA A 204 40.46 -15.13 8.95
N THR A 205 40.51 -15.90 7.87
CA THR A 205 40.41 -15.34 6.52
C THR A 205 38.99 -14.85 6.21
N ALA A 206 37.94 -15.51 6.72
CA ALA A 206 36.58 -15.00 6.64
C ALA A 206 36.42 -13.63 7.36
N TYR A 207 37.06 -13.46 8.52
CA TYR A 207 37.12 -12.19 9.24
C TYR A 207 37.83 -11.09 8.44
N HIS A 208 38.91 -11.40 7.73
CA HIS A 208 39.60 -10.47 6.83
C HIS A 208 38.63 -9.91 5.78
N TYR A 209 37.95 -10.77 5.01
CA TYR A 209 37.03 -10.32 3.98
C TYR A 209 35.81 -9.55 4.55
N ALA A 210 35.30 -9.94 5.72
CA ALA A 210 34.27 -9.17 6.41
C ALA A 210 34.76 -7.77 6.81
N SER A 211 36.04 -7.64 7.21
CA SER A 211 36.68 -6.37 7.53
C SER A 211 36.86 -5.47 6.31
N VAL A 212 37.31 -6.04 5.19
CA VAL A 212 37.40 -5.33 3.90
C VAL A 212 36.03 -4.83 3.46
N LEU A 213 35.00 -5.68 3.51
CA LEU A 213 33.63 -5.30 3.17
C LEU A 213 33.07 -4.21 4.09
N LEU A 214 33.30 -4.29 5.40
CA LEU A 214 32.87 -3.25 6.35
C LEU A 214 33.56 -1.89 6.08
N LYS A 215 34.83 -1.93 5.67
CA LYS A 215 35.64 -0.75 5.37
C LYS A 215 35.24 -0.10 4.05
N GLU A 216 35.06 -0.90 3.00
CA GLU A 216 34.93 -0.40 1.63
C GLU A 216 33.49 -0.33 1.10
N SER A 217 32.61 -1.24 1.52
CA SER A 217 31.25 -1.35 1.00
C SER A 217 30.25 -0.50 1.79
N ARG A 218 29.35 0.15 1.07
CA ARG A 218 28.24 0.93 1.65
C ARG A 218 26.92 0.16 1.73
N TRP A 219 26.91 -1.10 1.28
CA TRP A 219 25.68 -1.86 1.07
C TRP A 219 24.94 -2.18 2.38
N SER A 220 25.64 -2.61 3.43
CA SER A 220 25.09 -2.67 4.79
C SER A 220 26.22 -2.77 5.83
N ARG A 221 26.57 -1.65 6.44
CA ARG A 221 27.61 -1.59 7.48
C ARG A 221 27.26 -2.45 8.69
N THR A 222 25.99 -2.42 9.11
CA THR A 222 25.48 -3.27 10.21
C THR A 222 25.69 -4.75 9.90
N SER A 223 25.35 -5.20 8.68
CA SER A 223 25.49 -6.61 8.31
C SER A 223 26.95 -7.05 8.29
N TYR A 224 27.84 -6.26 7.69
CA TYR A 224 29.26 -6.59 7.65
C TYR A 224 29.91 -6.55 9.03
N MET A 225 29.51 -5.61 9.91
CA MET A 225 29.98 -5.56 11.29
C MET A 225 29.52 -6.78 12.09
N TYR A 226 28.29 -7.26 11.86
CA TYR A 226 27.79 -8.48 12.51
C TYR A 226 28.54 -9.71 12.03
N LEU A 227 28.73 -9.87 10.71
CA LEU A 227 29.54 -10.96 10.14
C LEU A 227 30.97 -10.95 10.70
N LYS A 228 31.61 -9.78 10.74
CA LYS A 228 32.93 -9.58 11.33
C LYS A 228 32.96 -10.02 12.81
N ALA A 229 31.96 -9.61 13.61
CA ALA A 229 31.85 -10.02 15.00
C ALA A 229 31.68 -11.53 15.17
N CYS A 230 30.81 -12.15 14.37
CA CYS A 230 30.57 -13.59 14.39
C CYS A 230 31.83 -14.39 14.03
N PHE A 231 32.57 -13.97 13.00
CA PHE A 231 33.80 -14.66 12.62
C PHE A 231 34.91 -14.48 13.65
N ARG A 232 34.96 -13.35 14.37
CA ARG A 232 35.86 -13.18 15.52
C ARG A 232 35.55 -14.16 16.65
N VAL A 233 34.26 -14.31 16.98
CA VAL A 233 33.80 -15.30 17.97
C VAL A 233 34.19 -16.71 17.53
N MET A 234 33.98 -17.07 16.26
CA MET A 234 34.35 -18.39 15.75
C MET A 234 35.86 -18.62 15.76
N ALA A 235 36.67 -17.63 15.38
CA ALA A 235 38.13 -17.70 15.43
C ALA A 235 38.61 -17.95 16.88
N ARG A 236 38.02 -17.26 17.86
CA ARG A 236 38.31 -17.53 19.28
C ARG A 236 37.95 -18.95 19.71
N ILE A 237 36.75 -19.42 19.39
CA ILE A 237 36.29 -20.77 19.76
C ILE A 237 37.18 -21.86 19.13
N THR A 238 37.67 -21.61 17.92
CA THR A 238 38.53 -22.54 17.17
C THR A 238 40.03 -22.32 17.38
N ASN A 239 40.42 -21.38 18.26
CA ASN A 239 41.81 -21.00 18.53
C ASN A 239 42.61 -20.59 17.27
N LEU A 240 41.97 -19.87 16.34
CA LEU A 240 42.62 -19.28 15.18
C LEU A 240 43.10 -17.85 15.47
N GLU A 241 44.35 -17.55 15.12
CA GLU A 241 44.92 -16.20 15.26
C GLU A 241 44.46 -15.30 14.10
N LEU A 242 44.07 -14.06 14.44
CA LEU A 242 43.70 -13.04 13.46
C LEU A 242 44.94 -12.26 12.99
N ALA A 243 44.96 -11.88 11.71
CA ALA A 243 46.02 -11.06 11.16
C ALA A 243 46.07 -9.68 11.83
N ARG A 244 47.27 -9.21 12.20
CA ARG A 244 47.46 -7.92 12.90
C ARG A 244 46.97 -6.71 12.12
N GLU A 245 46.93 -6.80 10.80
CA GLU A 245 46.45 -5.72 9.93
C GLU A 245 44.92 -5.54 9.97
N ASP A 246 44.18 -6.60 10.33
CA ASP A 246 42.73 -6.60 10.40
C ASP A 246 42.18 -6.37 11.82
N ASP A 247 43.02 -6.51 12.84
CA ASP A 247 42.68 -6.29 14.25
C ASP A 247 43.14 -4.90 14.73
N GLN A 248 42.20 -3.95 14.81
CA GLN A 248 42.45 -2.60 15.30
C GLN A 248 42.40 -2.48 16.84
N GLY A 249 42.57 -3.60 17.56
CA GLY A 249 42.59 -3.64 19.02
C GLY A 249 41.21 -3.34 19.60
N GLU A 250 41.11 -2.28 20.42
CA GLU A 250 39.86 -1.93 21.12
C GLU A 250 38.64 -1.78 20.19
N LYS A 251 38.86 -1.28 18.98
CA LYS A 251 37.80 -1.05 17.96
C LYS A 251 37.33 -2.29 17.24
N ASP A 252 37.94 -3.44 17.52
CA ASP A 252 37.60 -4.72 16.90
C ASP A 252 37.33 -5.84 17.92
N THR A 253 37.22 -5.49 19.20
CA THR A 253 36.76 -6.42 20.24
C THR A 253 35.33 -6.89 19.96
N GLU A 254 35.01 -8.13 20.37
CA GLU A 254 33.66 -8.70 20.16
C GLU A 254 32.58 -7.78 20.76
N GLU A 255 32.78 -7.33 22.01
CA GLU A 255 31.86 -6.42 22.69
C GLU A 255 31.69 -5.08 21.96
N TYR A 256 32.79 -4.48 21.47
CA TYR A 256 32.72 -3.24 20.70
C TYR A 256 31.89 -3.42 19.43
N LEU A 257 32.16 -4.48 18.66
CA LEU A 257 31.45 -4.75 17.41
C LEU A 257 29.95 -4.99 17.65
N PHE A 258 29.60 -5.79 18.67
CA PHE A 258 28.19 -6.08 18.96
C PHE A 258 27.43 -4.84 19.50
N ARG A 259 28.03 -4.02 20.37
CA ARG A 259 27.38 -2.82 20.92
C ARG A 259 27.08 -1.75 19.88
N ARG A 260 27.91 -1.61 18.84
CA ARG A 260 27.78 -0.52 17.85
C ARG A 260 26.89 -0.85 16.65
N LEU A 261 26.45 -2.10 16.51
CA LEU A 261 25.54 -2.52 15.43
C LEU A 261 24.31 -1.58 15.27
N PRO A 262 23.61 -1.14 16.34
CA PRO A 262 22.46 -0.25 16.20
C PRO A 262 22.77 1.12 15.62
N GLU A 263 24.01 1.61 15.75
CA GLU A 263 24.43 2.93 15.26
C GLU A 263 24.50 3.01 13.75
N TYR A 264 24.83 1.90 13.09
CA TYR A 264 24.98 1.81 11.63
C TYR A 264 23.70 1.36 10.92
N LYS A 265 22.63 1.13 11.69
CA LYS A 265 21.35 0.62 11.21
C LYS A 265 20.79 1.52 10.13
N GLN A 266 20.71 0.98 8.91
CA GLN A 266 20.12 1.67 7.80
C GLN A 266 18.61 1.49 7.81
N ARG A 267 17.90 2.57 7.47
CA ARG A 267 16.50 2.51 7.12
C ARG A 267 16.38 2.74 5.64
N ILE A 268 15.96 1.72 4.89
CA ILE A 268 15.60 1.86 3.49
C ILE A 268 14.09 2.11 3.49
N ALA A 269 13.70 3.30 3.01
CA ALA A 269 12.29 3.70 2.94
C ALA A 269 11.52 3.58 4.28
N GLY A 270 12.16 3.99 5.38
CA GLY A 270 11.55 4.03 6.72
C GLY A 270 11.54 2.71 7.48
N LYS A 271 11.70 1.57 6.80
CA LYS A 271 11.88 0.26 7.44
C LYS A 271 13.34 -0.12 7.56
N SER A 272 13.64 -0.89 8.59
CA SER A 272 14.98 -1.44 8.79
C SER A 272 15.21 -2.63 7.88
N VAL A 273 16.41 -2.74 7.32
CA VAL A 273 16.79 -3.90 6.50
C VAL A 273 16.61 -5.19 7.32
N PRO A 274 15.91 -6.21 6.82
CA PRO A 274 15.51 -7.32 7.68
C PRO A 274 16.66 -8.16 8.26
N PHE A 275 17.81 -8.28 7.57
CA PHE A 275 19.02 -8.92 8.12
C PHE A 275 19.70 -8.05 9.19
N GLU A 276 19.63 -6.73 9.08
CA GLU A 276 20.15 -5.82 10.12
C GLU A 276 19.33 -5.91 11.40
N LYS A 277 17.99 -6.08 11.30
CA LYS A 277 17.14 -6.35 12.48
C LYS A 277 17.55 -7.64 13.19
N PHE A 278 17.79 -8.71 12.43
CA PHE A 278 18.29 -9.97 12.98
C PHE A 278 19.65 -9.78 13.66
N SER A 279 20.58 -9.11 12.97
CA SER A 279 21.92 -8.84 13.48
C SER A 279 21.89 -8.10 14.82
N ILE A 280 21.04 -7.06 14.93
CA ILE A 280 20.86 -6.30 16.18
C ILE A 280 20.20 -7.15 17.27
N HIS A 281 19.21 -7.98 16.93
CA HIS A 281 18.60 -8.88 17.91
C HIS A 281 19.62 -9.88 18.47
N LYS A 282 20.44 -10.50 17.61
CA LYS A 282 21.51 -11.41 18.04
C LYS A 282 22.60 -10.69 18.82
N ALA A 283 22.89 -9.43 18.51
CA ALA A 283 23.81 -8.60 19.29
C ALA A 283 23.28 -8.30 20.69
N ASN A 284 21.99 -7.95 20.82
CA ASN A 284 21.37 -7.78 22.13
C ASN A 284 21.41 -9.08 22.93
N LYS A 285 21.09 -10.22 22.29
CA LYS A 285 21.21 -11.54 22.91
C LYS A 285 22.64 -11.84 23.37
N TYR A 286 23.66 -11.54 22.57
CA TYR A 286 25.07 -11.68 22.96
C TYR A 286 25.37 -10.93 24.26
N LEU A 287 24.92 -9.68 24.38
CA LEU A 287 25.15 -8.84 25.55
C LEU A 287 24.35 -9.32 26.77
N GLU A 288 23.08 -9.71 26.58
CA GLU A 288 22.21 -10.24 27.63
C GLU A 288 22.72 -11.58 28.18
N GLN A 289 23.37 -12.40 27.36
CA GLN A 289 23.96 -13.69 27.72
C GLN A 289 25.39 -13.58 28.25
N GLY A 290 25.84 -12.38 28.63
CA GLY A 290 27.18 -12.19 29.20
C GLY A 290 28.31 -12.36 28.18
N ASN A 291 28.15 -11.76 27.00
CA ASN A 291 29.10 -11.80 25.89
C ASN A 291 29.28 -13.20 25.27
N HIS A 292 28.16 -13.91 25.09
CA HIS A 292 28.15 -15.27 24.53
C HIS A 292 27.10 -15.44 23.43
N LEU A 293 27.48 -16.11 22.34
CA LEU A 293 26.58 -16.66 21.32
C LEU A 293 27.02 -18.08 20.97
N PHE A 294 26.05 -18.98 20.82
CA PHE A 294 26.31 -20.37 20.45
C PHE A 294 26.63 -20.49 18.95
N LEU A 295 27.92 -20.71 18.64
CA LEU A 295 28.45 -20.96 17.29
C LEU A 295 27.84 -20.05 16.19
N PRO A 296 27.97 -18.71 16.29
CA PRO A 296 27.26 -17.78 15.42
C PRO A 296 27.67 -17.88 13.94
N GLY A 297 28.88 -18.35 13.61
CA GLY A 297 29.28 -18.62 12.23
C GLY A 297 28.54 -19.80 11.61
N MET A 298 28.23 -20.84 12.40
CA MET A 298 27.46 -22.00 11.94
C MET A 298 25.99 -21.61 11.70
N GLU A 299 25.43 -20.78 12.57
CA GLU A 299 24.09 -20.21 12.39
C GLU A 299 24.02 -19.36 11.11
N LEU A 300 25.06 -18.61 10.80
CA LEU A 300 25.18 -17.86 9.55
C LEU A 300 25.26 -18.78 8.32
N ILE A 301 26.06 -19.84 8.37
CA ILE A 301 26.11 -20.84 7.28
C ILE A 301 24.73 -21.45 7.04
N LEU A 302 23.99 -21.79 8.10
CA LEU A 302 22.60 -22.26 8.00
C LEU A 302 21.70 -21.22 7.34
N LEU A 303 21.75 -19.97 7.82
CA LEU A 303 20.93 -18.88 7.30
C LEU A 303 21.18 -18.60 5.82
N TRP A 304 22.42 -18.76 5.36
CA TRP A 304 22.81 -18.53 3.97
C TRP A 304 22.79 -19.80 3.11
N ASN A 305 22.16 -20.89 3.59
CA ASN A 305 22.02 -22.19 2.92
C ASN A 305 23.36 -22.82 2.51
N GLY A 306 24.44 -22.53 3.24
CA GLY A 306 25.78 -23.05 2.97
C GLY A 306 25.90 -24.56 3.13
N PHE A 307 25.01 -25.18 3.91
CA PHE A 307 24.99 -26.64 4.07
C PHE A 307 24.71 -27.41 2.77
N LYS A 308 24.09 -26.78 1.77
CA LYS A 308 23.96 -27.39 0.43
C LYS A 308 25.30 -27.57 -0.28
N VAL A 309 26.25 -26.69 0.00
CA VAL A 309 27.63 -26.80 -0.50
C VAL A 309 28.39 -27.81 0.34
N LEU A 310 28.28 -27.71 1.68
CA LEU A 310 28.99 -28.58 2.62
C LEU A 310 28.57 -30.05 2.51
N HIS A 311 27.33 -30.36 2.14
CA HIS A 311 26.88 -31.74 1.90
C HIS A 311 27.75 -32.46 0.85
N ARG A 312 28.34 -31.73 -0.10
CA ARG A 312 29.26 -32.26 -1.12
C ARG A 312 30.71 -32.41 -0.62
N ARG A 313 30.98 -31.99 0.62
CA ARG A 313 32.29 -32.03 1.30
C ARG A 313 32.17 -32.64 2.70
N PRO A 314 31.91 -33.96 2.82
CA PRO A 314 31.82 -34.64 4.11
C PRO A 314 33.06 -34.45 4.99
N ASP A 315 34.23 -34.29 4.36
CA ASP A 315 35.51 -33.99 5.01
C ASP A 315 35.49 -32.68 5.81
N LEU A 316 34.71 -31.69 5.39
CA LEU A 316 34.53 -30.41 6.10
C LEU A 316 33.37 -30.46 7.10
N VAL A 317 32.37 -31.31 6.87
CA VAL A 317 31.21 -31.47 7.76
C VAL A 317 31.58 -32.18 9.07
N GLU A 318 32.45 -33.19 9.01
CA GLU A 318 32.80 -33.99 10.19
C GLU A 318 33.47 -33.16 11.32
N PRO A 319 34.47 -32.29 11.04
CA PRO A 319 35.03 -31.39 12.05
C PRO A 319 33.99 -30.39 12.59
N MET A 320 33.09 -29.90 11.74
CA MET A 320 32.01 -29.01 12.15
C MET A 320 31.02 -29.69 13.10
N LEU A 321 30.66 -30.95 12.82
CA LEU A 321 29.80 -31.75 13.68
C LEU A 321 30.44 -31.97 15.06
N LYS A 322 31.72 -32.30 15.08
CA LYS A 322 32.49 -32.44 16.32
C LYS A 322 32.53 -31.14 17.13
N LEU A 323 32.68 -29.99 16.46
CA LEU A 323 32.64 -28.68 17.09
C LEU A 323 31.27 -28.41 17.73
N VAL A 324 30.17 -28.72 17.03
CA VAL A 324 28.80 -28.61 17.55
C VAL A 324 28.60 -29.51 18.77
N GLN A 325 28.99 -30.77 18.69
CA GLN A 325 28.85 -31.74 19.78
C GLN A 325 29.63 -31.30 21.03
N THR A 326 30.88 -30.84 20.85
CA THR A 326 31.71 -30.37 21.97
C THR A 326 31.11 -29.13 22.61
N SER A 327 30.65 -28.16 21.81
CA SER A 327 30.05 -26.92 22.31
C SER A 327 28.71 -27.16 23.01
N LEU A 328 27.94 -28.17 22.59
CA LEU A 328 26.66 -28.55 23.23
C LEU A 328 26.84 -29.06 24.66
N VAL A 329 27.91 -29.82 24.92
CA VAL A 329 28.21 -30.37 26.25
C VAL A 329 28.53 -29.26 27.27
N GLU A 330 29.05 -28.14 26.79
CA GLU A 330 29.46 -26.99 27.61
C GLU A 330 28.31 -26.00 27.90
N SER A 331 27.14 -26.16 27.25
CA SER A 331 26.01 -25.23 27.37
C SER A 331 25.02 -25.64 28.46
N LYS A 332 24.80 -24.78 29.47
CA LYS A 332 23.69 -24.88 30.44
C LYS A 332 22.78 -23.65 30.34
N ASP A 333 21.47 -23.90 30.34
CA ASP A 333 20.37 -22.92 30.29
C ASP A 333 20.39 -21.95 29.08
N LEU A 334 19.76 -22.38 27.98
CA LEU A 334 19.52 -21.54 26.81
C LEU A 334 18.25 -20.70 27.00
N VAL A 335 18.37 -19.38 26.91
CA VAL A 335 17.23 -18.47 26.74
C VAL A 335 16.54 -18.79 25.41
N LYS A 336 15.20 -18.89 25.42
CA LYS A 336 14.37 -19.18 24.23
C LYS A 336 14.79 -18.29 23.04
N ASP A 337 15.18 -18.92 21.93
CA ASP A 337 15.45 -18.24 20.65
C ASP A 337 14.28 -18.49 19.70
N PHE A 338 13.51 -17.43 19.44
CA PHE A 338 12.26 -17.48 18.66
C PHE A 338 12.47 -17.89 17.18
N TYR A 339 13.71 -17.92 16.68
CA TYR A 339 14.03 -18.33 15.31
C TYR A 339 14.33 -19.83 15.17
N LEU A 340 14.71 -20.52 16.25
CA LEU A 340 15.29 -21.87 16.13
C LEU A 340 14.23 -22.94 15.85
N ALA A 341 13.11 -22.92 16.57
CA ALA A 341 12.08 -23.96 16.49
C ALA A 341 11.39 -24.03 15.10
N PRO A 342 10.96 -22.90 14.48
CA PRO A 342 10.38 -22.94 13.15
C PRO A 342 11.37 -23.41 12.06
N PHE A 343 12.65 -23.03 12.17
CA PHE A 343 13.67 -23.48 11.22
C PHE A 343 13.94 -24.98 11.37
N ALA A 344 14.11 -25.49 12.59
CA ALA A 344 14.27 -26.92 12.83
C ALA A 344 13.08 -27.74 12.30
N CYS A 345 11.85 -27.27 12.55
CA CYS A 345 10.63 -27.89 12.04
C CYS A 345 10.59 -27.93 10.50
N ALA A 346 11.07 -26.86 9.83
CA ALA A 346 11.16 -26.83 8.38
C ALA A 346 12.23 -27.77 7.81
N GLU A 347 13.42 -27.83 8.43
CA GLU A 347 14.49 -28.74 7.97
C GLU A 347 14.05 -30.21 8.08
N VAL A 348 13.33 -30.60 9.15
CA VAL A 348 12.71 -31.93 9.24
C VAL A 348 11.72 -32.15 8.09
N GLY A 349 10.91 -31.16 7.75
CA GLY A 349 10.01 -31.23 6.60
C GLY A 349 10.74 -31.37 5.25
N PHE A 350 11.92 -30.77 5.09
CA PHE A 350 12.75 -30.93 3.89
C PHE A 350 13.40 -32.31 3.82
N LEU A 351 13.85 -32.88 4.95
CA LEU A 351 14.37 -34.25 4.99
C LEU A 351 13.31 -35.27 4.55
N TYR A 352 12.08 -35.18 5.06
CA TYR A 352 10.99 -36.05 4.59
C TYR A 352 10.68 -35.85 3.09
N LEU A 353 10.84 -34.63 2.57
CA LEU A 353 10.66 -34.36 1.14
C LEU A 353 11.74 -35.03 0.29
N GLU A 354 12.98 -35.08 0.78
CA GLU A 354 14.11 -35.78 0.15
C GLU A 354 13.93 -37.30 0.20
N GLU A 355 13.45 -37.84 1.33
CA GLU A 355 13.11 -39.26 1.49
C GLU A 355 11.89 -39.69 0.65
N GLY A 356 11.13 -38.72 0.11
CA GLY A 356 9.95 -38.96 -0.73
C GLY A 356 8.65 -39.15 0.05
N ASP A 357 8.65 -38.99 1.38
CA ASP A 357 7.43 -38.97 2.21
C ASP A 357 6.71 -37.62 2.10
N LEU A 358 5.89 -37.50 1.06
CA LEU A 358 5.17 -36.26 0.74
C LEU A 358 4.10 -35.88 1.77
N ASP A 359 3.67 -36.78 2.65
CA ASP A 359 2.64 -36.50 3.64
C ASP A 359 3.28 -35.97 4.94
N GLN A 360 4.33 -36.62 5.44
CA GLN A 360 5.11 -36.09 6.57
C GLN A 360 5.79 -34.76 6.22
N ALA A 361 6.37 -34.64 5.02
CA ALA A 361 6.94 -33.38 4.56
C ALA A 361 5.90 -32.24 4.61
N LYS A 362 4.68 -32.50 4.12
CA LYS A 362 3.61 -31.51 4.12
C LYS A 362 3.13 -31.17 5.54
N GLU A 363 3.11 -32.14 6.45
CA GLU A 363 2.73 -31.94 7.85
C GLU A 363 3.71 -30.97 8.54
N TYR A 364 5.00 -31.28 8.55
CA TYR A 364 6.04 -30.45 9.19
C TYR A 364 6.15 -29.05 8.56
N LEU A 365 6.04 -28.95 7.23
CA LEU A 365 6.05 -27.66 6.54
C LEU A 365 4.82 -26.79 6.87
N ASN A 366 3.66 -27.40 7.12
CA ASN A 366 2.47 -26.66 7.60
C ASN A 366 2.55 -26.34 9.09
N LYS A 367 3.09 -27.24 9.91
CA LYS A 367 3.34 -27.03 11.34
C LYS A 367 4.27 -25.84 11.57
N THR A 368 5.31 -25.70 10.74
CA THR A 368 6.18 -24.53 10.74
C THR A 368 5.40 -23.22 10.52
N ARG A 369 4.40 -23.21 9.64
CA ARG A 369 3.55 -22.03 9.37
C ARG A 369 2.62 -21.69 10.53
N THR A 370 2.21 -22.67 11.32
CA THR A 370 1.35 -22.48 12.50
C THR A 370 2.15 -22.09 13.74
N GLU A 371 3.31 -22.69 13.98
CA GLU A 371 4.19 -22.35 15.10
C GLU A 371 4.76 -20.93 14.95
N SER A 372 5.12 -20.53 13.72
CA SER A 372 5.48 -19.14 13.39
C SER A 372 4.36 -18.12 13.72
N LYS A 373 3.10 -18.57 13.85
CA LYS A 373 1.93 -17.74 14.17
C LYS A 373 1.48 -17.85 15.64
N ALA A 374 1.67 -19.00 16.28
CA ALA A 374 1.16 -19.30 17.61
C ALA A 374 1.96 -18.62 18.73
N GLU A 375 3.27 -18.43 18.56
CA GLU A 375 4.14 -17.78 19.57
C GLU A 375 4.03 -16.25 19.61
N LEU A 376 3.08 -15.65 18.87
CA LEU A 376 2.79 -14.21 18.85
C LEU A 376 1.83 -13.73 19.96
N ARG A 377 1.46 -14.59 20.93
CA ARG A 377 0.70 -14.28 22.17
C ARG A 377 1.14 -15.27 23.28
N GLU A 378 1.28 -14.96 24.58
CA GLU A 378 0.39 -14.16 25.45
C GLU A 378 1.10 -13.24 26.49
N ASP A 379 2.43 -13.30 26.71
CA ASP A 379 3.02 -12.62 27.90
C ASP A 379 4.04 -11.51 27.62
N VAL A 380 4.26 -11.16 26.34
CA VAL A 380 5.12 -10.05 25.94
C VAL A 380 4.32 -9.15 25.01
N GLN A 381 4.29 -7.85 25.30
CA GLN A 381 3.63 -6.83 24.47
C GLN A 381 3.90 -7.14 22.98
N PRO A 382 2.88 -7.36 22.14
CA PRO A 382 3.11 -7.76 20.77
C PRO A 382 3.74 -6.58 20.02
N MET A 383 5.07 -6.61 19.85
CA MET A 383 5.78 -5.76 18.91
C MET A 383 5.25 -6.14 17.52
N LYS A 384 4.31 -5.35 16.97
CA LYS A 384 3.67 -5.49 15.65
C LYS A 384 4.64 -5.46 14.45
N ASP A 385 5.94 -5.57 14.69
CA ASP A 385 7.02 -5.39 13.71
C ASP A 385 7.55 -6.71 13.12
N TYR A 386 7.02 -7.86 13.57
CA TYR A 386 7.56 -9.19 13.24
C TYR A 386 7.29 -9.66 11.79
N GLU A 387 6.24 -9.18 11.11
CA GLU A 387 5.96 -9.54 9.71
C GLU A 387 7.05 -9.07 8.71
N ASN A 388 8.05 -8.28 9.17
CA ASN A 388 9.09 -7.68 8.34
C ASN A 388 10.50 -8.29 8.53
N HIS A 389 10.66 -9.50 9.12
CA HIS A 389 11.97 -10.14 9.27
C HIS A 389 12.37 -11.03 8.07
N LEU A 390 13.67 -10.98 7.68
CA LEU A 390 14.22 -11.68 6.51
C LEU A 390 14.06 -13.19 6.67
N LEU A 391 14.27 -13.67 7.90
CA LEU A 391 14.30 -15.09 8.24
C LEU A 391 12.94 -15.75 8.06
N GLN A 392 11.87 -15.16 8.60
CA GLN A 392 10.51 -15.66 8.39
C GLN A 392 10.10 -15.55 6.92
N SER A 393 10.48 -14.46 6.23
CA SER A 393 10.20 -14.31 4.80
C SER A 393 10.88 -15.40 3.96
N ARG A 394 12.17 -15.68 4.20
CA ARG A 394 12.94 -16.74 3.52
C ARG A 394 12.44 -18.13 3.87
N LEU A 395 12.16 -18.41 5.15
CA LEU A 395 11.55 -19.66 5.58
C LEU A 395 10.20 -19.88 4.88
N HIS A 396 9.38 -18.83 4.78
CA HIS A 396 8.12 -18.88 4.02
C HIS A 396 8.31 -19.14 2.52
N PHE A 397 9.34 -18.55 1.89
CA PHE A 397 9.67 -18.83 0.49
C PHE A 397 10.05 -20.31 0.29
N ARG A 398 10.94 -20.84 1.14
CA ARG A 398 11.36 -22.24 1.09
C ARG A 398 10.18 -23.19 1.28
N ILE A 399 9.33 -22.93 2.28
CA ILE A 399 8.10 -23.70 2.53
C ILE A 399 7.17 -23.63 1.33
N HIS A 400 6.96 -22.45 0.75
CA HIS A 400 6.07 -22.28 -0.39
C HIS A 400 6.58 -23.03 -1.63
N SER A 401 7.87 -22.91 -1.93
CA SER A 401 8.53 -23.62 -3.04
C SER A 401 8.39 -25.14 -2.86
N ALA A 402 8.67 -25.66 -1.66
CA ALA A 402 8.51 -27.08 -1.36
C ALA A 402 7.05 -27.56 -1.46
N LEU A 403 6.07 -26.77 -0.99
CA LEU A 403 4.66 -27.10 -1.13
C LEU A 403 4.19 -27.10 -2.60
N GLN A 404 4.73 -26.21 -3.44
CA GLN A 404 4.48 -26.23 -4.88
C GLN A 404 5.07 -27.47 -5.53
N GLU A 405 6.30 -27.84 -5.17
CA GLU A 405 6.95 -29.06 -5.64
C GLU A 405 6.15 -30.32 -5.25
N ILE A 406 5.69 -30.42 -4.00
CA ILE A 406 4.81 -31.50 -3.54
C ILE A 406 3.54 -31.56 -4.41
N LYS A 407 2.92 -30.41 -4.70
CA LYS A 407 1.73 -30.34 -5.55
C LYS A 407 2.01 -30.83 -6.97
N HIS A 408 3.16 -30.45 -7.54
CA HIS A 408 3.60 -30.85 -8.86
C HIS A 408 3.89 -32.36 -8.95
N ARG A 409 4.69 -32.90 -8.02
CA ARG A 409 4.99 -34.35 -7.93
C ARG A 409 3.72 -35.18 -7.78
N ARG A 410 2.75 -34.74 -6.95
CA ARG A 410 1.44 -35.41 -6.82
C ARG A 410 0.63 -35.35 -8.11
N LYS A 411 0.71 -34.27 -8.89
CA LYS A 411 0.04 -34.16 -10.20
C LYS A 411 0.65 -35.14 -11.21
N GLN A 412 1.99 -35.16 -11.31
CA GLN A 412 2.71 -36.10 -12.16
C GLN A 412 2.43 -37.56 -11.78
N ALA A 413 2.45 -37.90 -10.48
CA ALA A 413 2.11 -39.24 -10.00
C ALA A 413 0.66 -39.63 -10.33
N LYS A 414 -0.30 -38.70 -10.25
CA LYS A 414 -1.69 -38.93 -10.66
C LYS A 414 -1.83 -39.14 -12.17
N GLU A 415 -1.06 -38.41 -12.97
CA GLU A 415 -1.04 -38.54 -14.43
C GLU A 415 -0.36 -39.86 -14.86
N ALA A 416 0.76 -40.22 -14.23
CA ALA A 416 1.43 -41.51 -14.39
C ALA A 416 0.51 -42.68 -13.98
N ALA A 417 -0.14 -42.62 -12.83
CA ALA A 417 -1.10 -43.63 -12.39
C ALA A 417 -2.34 -43.73 -13.31
N LYS A 418 -2.76 -42.62 -13.93
CA LYS A 418 -3.81 -42.63 -14.98
C LYS A 418 -3.31 -43.29 -16.27
N MET A 419 -2.05 -43.07 -16.64
CA MET A 419 -1.40 -43.71 -17.80
C MET A 419 -1.20 -45.22 -17.57
N GLU A 420 -0.74 -45.64 -16.39
CA GLU A 420 -0.63 -47.04 -15.99
C GLU A 420 -2.00 -47.74 -15.93
N LYS A 421 -3.03 -47.07 -15.39
CA LYS A 421 -4.41 -47.62 -15.42
C LYS A 421 -4.95 -47.74 -16.85
N LYS A 422 -4.55 -46.85 -17.77
CA LYS A 422 -4.86 -46.96 -19.21
C LYS A 422 -4.09 -48.11 -19.87
N GLN A 423 -2.81 -48.32 -19.53
CA GLN A 423 -2.01 -49.45 -20.03
C GLN A 423 -2.46 -50.79 -19.46
N SER A 424 -2.81 -50.87 -18.18
CA SER A 424 -3.37 -52.06 -17.53
C SER A 424 -4.72 -52.47 -18.13
N LYS A 425 -5.60 -51.50 -18.43
CA LYS A 425 -6.84 -51.74 -19.19
C LYS A 425 -6.59 -52.20 -20.64
N ARG A 426 -5.52 -51.73 -21.29
CA ARG A 426 -5.10 -52.23 -22.62
C ARG A 426 -4.54 -53.66 -22.55
N SER A 427 -3.81 -54.03 -21.50
CA SER A 427 -3.32 -55.42 -21.33
C SER A 427 -4.41 -56.42 -20.97
N LYS A 428 -5.46 -55.99 -20.23
CA LYS A 428 -6.60 -56.85 -19.86
C LYS A 428 -7.60 -57.09 -21.00
N ASN A 429 -7.58 -56.24 -22.04
CA ASN A 429 -8.38 -56.44 -23.25
C ASN A 429 -7.59 -57.14 -24.38
N GLY A 430 -6.37 -57.62 -24.11
CA GLY A 430 -5.46 -58.21 -25.10
C GLY A 430 -5.28 -59.72 -25.03
N VAL A 431 -6.15 -60.46 -24.33
CA VAL A 431 -6.11 -61.94 -24.33
C VAL A 431 -7.39 -62.48 -24.94
N THR A 432 -7.42 -62.53 -26.28
CA THR A 432 -8.06 -63.58 -27.11
C THR A 432 -7.71 -63.33 -28.58
N ASN A 433 -6.64 -63.97 -29.05
CA ASN A 433 -6.55 -64.78 -30.28
C ASN A 433 -5.14 -64.78 -30.87
N ASN A 434 -4.54 -65.96 -30.88
CA ASN A 434 -3.36 -66.31 -31.67
C ASN A 434 -3.76 -66.45 -33.15
N ASN A 435 -3.01 -65.87 -34.09
CA ASN A 435 -2.05 -66.61 -34.94
C ASN A 435 -1.51 -65.78 -36.12
N SER A 436 -0.27 -66.11 -36.47
CA SER A 436 0.42 -66.07 -37.77
C SER A 436 1.37 -64.90 -38.14
N SER A 437 2.64 -65.33 -38.32
CA SER A 437 3.67 -64.97 -39.32
C SER A 437 4.31 -63.58 -39.38
N ILE A 438 5.58 -63.53 -38.95
CA ILE A 438 6.82 -63.20 -39.71
C ILE A 438 6.69 -62.12 -40.81
N ASP A 439 7.37 -60.96 -40.64
CA ASP A 439 8.54 -60.54 -41.44
C ASP A 439 9.09 -59.15 -41.03
N GLU A 440 10.34 -58.92 -41.43
CA GLU A 440 11.28 -57.84 -41.11
C GLU A 440 11.00 -56.47 -41.78
N ASP A 441 11.77 -55.47 -41.32
CA ASP A 441 12.29 -54.29 -42.05
C ASP A 441 11.56 -52.91 -42.07
N SER A 442 12.29 -51.95 -41.49
CA SER A 442 12.69 -50.64 -42.05
C SER A 442 11.69 -49.46 -42.21
N ILE A 443 12.07 -48.34 -41.57
CA ILE A 443 12.11 -46.93 -42.04
C ILE A 443 10.98 -46.44 -42.96
N SER A 444 10.24 -45.40 -42.54
CA SER A 444 10.07 -44.14 -43.32
C SER A 444 9.15 -43.11 -42.65
N ILE A 445 9.45 -41.85 -42.96
CA ILE A 445 8.79 -40.61 -42.55
C ILE A 445 7.76 -40.20 -43.62
N SER A 446 6.68 -39.54 -43.19
CA SER A 446 5.97 -38.41 -43.85
C SER A 446 4.47 -38.56 -44.20
N LEU A 447 3.69 -37.63 -43.63
CA LEU A 447 2.72 -36.66 -44.21
C LEU A 447 1.48 -37.08 -45.03
N GLY A 448 0.34 -36.47 -44.63
CA GLY A 448 -0.85 -36.14 -45.45
C GLY A 448 -1.99 -37.17 -45.39
N GLY A 449 -3.28 -36.87 -45.21
CA GLY A 449 -4.05 -35.63 -45.11
C GLY A 449 -5.55 -35.98 -45.03
N SER A 450 -6.37 -34.98 -44.63
CA SER A 450 -7.83 -34.80 -44.84
C SER A 450 -8.82 -35.95 -44.60
N GLU A 451 -9.86 -35.69 -43.79
CA GLU A 451 -11.22 -35.43 -44.33
C GLU A 451 -12.22 -34.97 -43.24
N SER A 452 -13.33 -34.44 -43.74
CA SER A 452 -14.30 -33.48 -43.20
C SER A 452 -15.62 -34.08 -42.67
N LEU A 453 -16.54 -33.18 -42.24
CA LEU A 453 -18.01 -33.30 -42.05
C LEU A 453 -18.47 -33.88 -40.68
N SER A 454 -19.56 -33.44 -40.01
CA SER A 454 -20.64 -32.48 -40.28
C SER A 454 -21.50 -32.26 -39.01
N ARG A 455 -22.29 -31.18 -39.01
CA ARG A 455 -23.38 -30.81 -38.06
C ARG A 455 -24.44 -31.92 -37.84
N GLN A 456 -25.05 -31.95 -36.66
CA GLN A 456 -26.51 -32.10 -36.50
C GLN A 456 -27.02 -31.68 -35.09
N ASP A 457 -28.25 -31.15 -35.12
CA ASP A 457 -29.03 -30.45 -34.10
C ASP A 457 -29.71 -31.33 -33.04
N SER A 458 -30.12 -30.71 -31.91
CA SER A 458 -31.48 -30.93 -31.33
C SER A 458 -31.86 -29.88 -30.26
N ASN A 459 -32.95 -29.15 -30.53
CA ASN A 459 -33.84 -28.31 -29.71
C ASN A 459 -34.34 -29.00 -28.40
N SER A 460 -34.54 -28.34 -27.24
CA SER A 460 -35.52 -27.32 -26.74
C SER A 460 -36.63 -27.92 -25.85
N SER A 461 -36.83 -27.36 -24.65
CA SER A 461 -38.12 -27.14 -23.93
C SER A 461 -37.78 -26.69 -22.48
N PHE A 462 -37.96 -25.42 -22.07
CA PHE A 462 -39.19 -24.73 -21.67
C PHE A 462 -39.86 -25.35 -20.42
N GLU A 463 -39.73 -24.69 -19.27
CA GLU A 463 -40.72 -24.77 -18.18
C GLU A 463 -40.92 -23.37 -17.56
N THR A 464 -42.20 -23.00 -17.53
CA THR A 464 -42.82 -21.72 -17.25
C THR A 464 -43.14 -21.54 -15.77
N ALA A 465 -43.05 -20.30 -15.30
CA ALA A 465 -43.66 -19.83 -14.05
C ALA A 465 -45.19 -19.76 -14.18
N PRO A 466 -45.96 -19.96 -13.10
CA PRO A 466 -47.40 -19.74 -13.11
C PRO A 466 -47.76 -18.28 -12.81
N GLU A 467 -48.68 -17.75 -13.61
CA GLU A 467 -49.41 -16.50 -13.41
C GLU A 467 -50.46 -16.66 -12.28
N TYR A 468 -50.65 -15.59 -11.51
CA TYR A 468 -51.93 -15.29 -10.84
C TYR A 468 -52.23 -13.80 -11.06
N SER A 469 -53.20 -13.55 -11.93
CA SER A 469 -54.08 -12.36 -11.95
C SER A 469 -55.09 -12.51 -10.77
N SER A 470 -55.78 -11.53 -10.20
CA SER A 470 -56.22 -10.18 -10.59
C SER A 470 -56.88 -9.52 -9.35
N GLU A 471 -57.06 -8.20 -9.45
CA GLU A 471 -58.16 -7.38 -8.87
C GLU A 471 -58.08 -6.78 -7.44
N ASP A 472 -58.51 -5.50 -7.42
CA ASP A 472 -58.81 -4.55 -6.32
C ASP A 472 -57.61 -4.02 -5.50
N ASP A 473 -57.25 -2.73 -5.50
CA ASP A 473 -58.09 -1.54 -5.34
C ASP A 473 -57.78 -0.39 -6.33
N ARG A 474 -58.86 0.11 -6.96
CA ARG A 474 -58.95 1.44 -7.55
C ARG A 474 -59.49 2.40 -6.48
N ASP A 475 -58.77 3.46 -6.17
CA ASP A 475 -59.29 4.85 -6.13
C ASP A 475 -58.26 5.78 -5.47
N LEU A 476 -57.68 6.67 -6.30
CA LEU A 476 -57.43 8.08 -5.99
C LEU A 476 -57.01 8.73 -7.32
N GLY A 477 -57.98 9.39 -7.94
CA GLY A 477 -57.92 9.90 -9.31
C GLY A 477 -56.96 11.07 -9.54
N ASP A 478 -56.40 11.03 -10.75
CA ASP A 478 -56.17 12.12 -11.70
C ASP A 478 -55.73 13.50 -11.17
N MET A 479 -54.44 13.78 -11.36
CA MET A 479 -54.00 15.06 -11.95
C MET A 479 -52.76 14.82 -12.84
N GLU A 480 -53.04 14.81 -14.15
CA GLU A 480 -52.22 15.14 -15.34
C GLU A 480 -50.86 14.46 -15.60
N ARG A 481 -50.81 13.81 -16.79
CA ARG A 481 -49.65 13.24 -17.47
C ARG A 481 -48.91 14.33 -18.25
N ASP A 482 -47.58 14.36 -18.14
CA ASP A 482 -46.71 14.34 -19.33
C ASP A 482 -45.25 14.03 -18.93
N SER A 483 -44.78 12.81 -19.20
CA SER A 483 -43.36 12.52 -19.42
C SER A 483 -43.21 11.12 -20.01
N SER A 484 -42.35 11.02 -21.02
CA SER A 484 -42.17 9.80 -21.81
C SER A 484 -41.47 8.69 -20.99
N PRO A 485 -41.54 7.40 -21.39
CA PRO A 485 -40.78 6.32 -20.73
C PRO A 485 -39.26 6.57 -20.68
N LYS A 486 -38.75 7.51 -21.49
CA LYS A 486 -37.34 7.90 -21.60
C LYS A 486 -36.89 8.91 -20.53
N GLU A 487 -37.79 9.70 -19.95
CA GLU A 487 -37.47 10.62 -18.84
C GLU A 487 -37.40 9.89 -17.49
N ASN A 488 -38.14 8.79 -17.34
CA ASN A 488 -38.12 7.97 -16.14
C ASN A 488 -36.77 7.31 -15.86
N VAL A 489 -35.98 6.95 -16.88
CA VAL A 489 -34.64 6.33 -16.67
C VAL A 489 -33.61 7.37 -16.18
N VAL A 490 -33.71 8.61 -16.67
CA VAL A 490 -32.81 9.71 -16.31
C VAL A 490 -33.16 10.28 -14.93
N LEU A 491 -34.46 10.40 -14.65
CA LEU A 491 -34.99 10.73 -13.32
C LEU A 491 -34.63 9.61 -12.35
N GLU A 492 -34.85 8.33 -12.69
CA GLU A 492 -34.44 7.20 -11.84
C GLU A 492 -32.94 7.21 -11.58
N THR A 493 -32.06 7.38 -12.57
CA THR A 493 -30.59 7.29 -12.33
C THR A 493 -30.07 8.45 -11.47
N THR A 494 -30.60 9.66 -11.68
CA THR A 494 -30.24 10.86 -10.88
C THR A 494 -30.87 10.82 -9.49
N VAL A 495 -32.13 10.37 -9.41
CA VAL A 495 -32.81 10.07 -8.15
C VAL A 495 -32.09 8.93 -7.44
N TYR A 496 -31.53 7.91 -8.12
CA TYR A 496 -30.73 6.80 -7.59
C TYR A 496 -29.35 7.24 -7.10
N LEU A 497 -28.73 8.28 -7.67
CA LEU A 497 -27.50 8.90 -7.17
C LEU A 497 -27.76 9.68 -5.87
N CYS A 498 -28.84 10.47 -5.86
CA CYS A 498 -29.35 11.16 -4.67
C CYS A 498 -29.92 10.17 -3.63
N PHE A 499 -30.53 9.07 -4.09
CA PHE A 499 -30.96 7.92 -3.29
C PHE A 499 -29.75 7.08 -2.87
N LEU A 500 -28.59 7.09 -3.50
CA LEU A 500 -27.44 6.34 -2.99
C LEU A 500 -26.88 7.03 -1.74
N LEU A 501 -26.94 8.36 -1.73
CA LEU A 501 -26.63 9.21 -0.59
C LEU A 501 -27.75 9.21 0.46
N ALA A 502 -29.02 9.04 0.07
CA ALA A 502 -30.19 9.03 0.98
C ALA A 502 -30.70 7.62 1.40
N LYS A 503 -30.37 6.56 0.66
CA LYS A 503 -30.82 5.14 0.79
C LYS A 503 -29.64 4.26 1.18
N LEU A 504 -28.76 4.78 2.05
CA LEU A 504 -28.25 4.04 3.20
C LEU A 504 -29.43 3.63 4.13
N ARG A 505 -30.42 2.95 3.53
CA ARG A 505 -31.62 2.38 4.13
C ARG A 505 -31.25 0.99 4.61
N ILE A 506 -30.80 0.94 5.86
CA ILE A 506 -31.06 -0.20 6.74
C ILE A 506 -31.67 0.38 8.01
N ASN A 507 -32.99 0.55 7.97
CA ASN A 507 -33.77 0.44 9.20
C ASN A 507 -34.17 -1.02 9.36
N GLN A 508 -34.03 -1.47 10.61
CA GLN A 508 -34.61 -2.70 11.17
C GLN A 508 -36.12 -2.76 10.84
N VAL A 509 -36.80 -3.90 10.85
CA VAL A 509 -37.14 -4.68 12.05
C VAL A 509 -37.83 -5.96 11.58
N GLU A 510 -37.37 -7.11 12.06
CA GLU A 510 -38.22 -8.18 12.60
C GLU A 510 -37.27 -9.11 13.38
N ASP A 511 -36.93 -8.71 14.60
CA ASP A 511 -37.31 -9.40 15.84
C ASP A 511 -36.46 -8.90 17.02
N GLY A 512 -37.07 -8.85 18.20
CA GLY A 512 -36.50 -8.25 19.39
C GLY A 512 -35.24 -8.96 19.92
N ARG A 513 -34.30 -8.16 20.46
CA ARG A 513 -33.08 -8.52 21.21
C ARG A 513 -31.85 -8.94 20.38
N ASN A 514 -31.04 -7.97 19.94
CA ASN A 514 -29.58 -8.04 20.08
C ASN A 514 -28.89 -6.69 19.81
N ARG A 515 -27.91 -6.33 20.65
CA ARG A 515 -27.07 -5.12 20.53
C ARG A 515 -25.99 -5.34 19.47
N GLY A 516 -25.87 -4.42 18.50
CA GLY A 516 -24.73 -4.31 17.57
C GLY A 516 -25.06 -4.52 16.08
N GLY A 517 -25.47 -3.48 15.36
CA GLY A 517 -25.62 -3.52 13.89
C GLY A 517 -24.40 -2.92 13.19
N SER A 518 -23.70 -3.69 12.35
CA SER A 518 -22.49 -3.24 11.63
C SER A 518 -22.82 -2.37 10.41
N VAL A 519 -21.94 -1.42 10.05
CA VAL A 519 -22.03 -0.52 8.88
C VAL A 519 -21.96 -1.24 7.52
N LYS A 520 -21.44 -2.48 7.50
CA LYS A 520 -21.16 -3.24 6.27
C LYS A 520 -22.35 -3.48 5.31
N PRO A 521 -23.59 -3.77 5.76
CA PRO A 521 -24.66 -4.13 4.83
C PRO A 521 -25.25 -2.93 4.09
N ALA A 522 -25.12 -1.70 4.59
CA ALA A 522 -25.60 -0.50 3.90
C ALA A 522 -24.66 -0.12 2.73
N ILE A 523 -23.35 -0.25 2.97
CA ILE A 523 -22.33 -0.06 1.92
C ILE A 523 -22.43 -1.18 0.87
N GLN A 524 -22.77 -2.41 1.28
CA GLN A 524 -23.01 -3.53 0.35
C GLN A 524 -24.18 -3.24 -0.59
N LYS A 525 -25.30 -2.73 -0.06
CA LYS A 525 -26.49 -2.36 -0.84
C LYS A 525 -26.27 -1.16 -1.78
N ALA A 526 -25.47 -0.18 -1.35
CA ALA A 526 -25.02 0.92 -2.20
C ALA A 526 -24.18 0.40 -3.37
N SER A 527 -23.25 -0.53 -3.10
CA SER A 527 -22.46 -1.18 -4.15
C SER A 527 -23.30 -2.03 -5.10
N GLU A 528 -24.31 -2.75 -4.61
CA GLU A 528 -25.25 -3.49 -5.46
C GLU A 528 -26.06 -2.56 -6.38
N SER A 529 -26.51 -1.42 -5.86
CA SER A 529 -27.26 -0.43 -6.63
C SER A 529 -26.38 0.27 -7.68
N VAL A 530 -25.13 0.59 -7.34
CA VAL A 530 -24.15 1.13 -8.30
C VAL A 530 -23.83 0.10 -9.37
N LYS A 531 -23.63 -1.18 -9.01
CA LYS A 531 -23.41 -2.25 -9.99
C LYS A 531 -24.60 -2.42 -10.94
N LEU A 532 -25.83 -2.29 -10.43
CA LEU A 532 -27.03 -2.32 -11.27
C LEU A 532 -27.04 -1.15 -12.25
N ALA A 533 -26.75 0.07 -11.80
CA ALA A 533 -26.68 1.26 -12.65
C ALA A 533 -25.57 1.16 -13.71
N VAL A 534 -24.38 0.66 -13.32
CA VAL A 534 -23.27 0.36 -14.25
C VAL A 534 -23.74 -0.61 -15.34
N ASN A 535 -24.38 -1.72 -14.97
CA ASN A 535 -24.88 -2.72 -15.92
C ASN A 535 -25.94 -2.18 -16.88
N ILE A 536 -26.81 -1.28 -16.41
CA ILE A 536 -27.81 -0.61 -17.25
C ILE A 536 -27.11 0.31 -18.26
N CYS A 537 -26.15 1.12 -17.80
CA CYS A 537 -25.40 2.01 -18.69
C CYS A 537 -24.58 1.22 -19.72
N GLU A 538 -23.93 0.10 -19.35
CA GLU A 538 -23.18 -0.74 -20.31
C GLU A 538 -24.04 -1.34 -21.42
N ARG A 539 -25.34 -1.56 -21.18
CA ARG A 539 -26.27 -2.04 -22.23
C ARG A 539 -26.62 -0.96 -23.25
N GLN A 540 -26.54 0.31 -22.86
CA GLN A 540 -26.95 1.47 -23.65
C GLN A 540 -25.75 2.24 -24.25
N ARG A 541 -24.52 1.90 -23.85
CA ARG A 541 -23.29 2.43 -24.45
C ARG A 541 -23.00 1.78 -25.81
N LYS A 542 -22.38 2.53 -26.73
CA LYS A 542 -21.90 2.00 -28.01
C LYS A 542 -20.87 0.89 -27.77
N LYS A 543 -21.11 -0.31 -28.31
CA LYS A 543 -20.18 -1.45 -28.19
C LYS A 543 -19.13 -1.37 -29.31
N PRO A 544 -17.83 -1.49 -29.01
CA PRO A 544 -16.81 -1.42 -30.05
C PRO A 544 -16.87 -2.65 -30.95
N THR A 545 -16.88 -2.45 -32.27
CA THR A 545 -16.72 -3.54 -33.23
C THR A 545 -15.25 -4.02 -33.16
N TRP A 546 -15.00 -5.32 -33.25
CA TRP A 546 -13.64 -5.89 -33.09
C TRP A 546 -12.58 -5.27 -34.03
N SER A 547 -12.99 -4.71 -35.17
CA SER A 547 -12.13 -3.98 -36.11
C SER A 547 -11.82 -2.52 -35.71
N GLU A 548 -12.68 -1.87 -34.92
CA GLU A 548 -12.54 -0.46 -34.51
C GLU A 548 -11.65 -0.29 -33.27
N THR A 549 -11.45 -1.37 -32.50
CA THR A 549 -10.55 -1.38 -31.33
C THR A 549 -9.07 -1.30 -31.76
N PHE A 550 -8.76 -1.73 -32.99
CA PHE A 550 -7.41 -1.68 -33.55
C PHE A 550 -7.10 -0.36 -34.28
N SER A 551 -8.11 0.33 -34.82
CA SER A 551 -7.95 1.60 -35.54
C SER A 551 -7.96 2.83 -34.62
N SER A 552 -8.71 2.82 -33.51
CA SER A 552 -8.76 3.94 -32.55
C SER A 552 -7.44 4.20 -31.79
N TRP A 553 -6.51 3.26 -31.85
CA TRP A 553 -5.16 3.43 -31.29
C TRP A 553 -4.21 4.20 -32.23
N ILE A 554 -4.55 4.35 -33.52
CA ILE A 554 -3.65 4.91 -34.56
C ILE A 554 -4.26 6.11 -35.30
N TRP A 555 -5.59 6.29 -35.36
CA TRP A 555 -6.25 7.49 -35.92
C TRP A 555 -7.51 7.86 -35.12
N SER A 556 -7.81 9.16 -34.97
CA SER A 556 -9.06 9.65 -34.35
C SER A 556 -10.27 9.23 -35.19
N SER A 557 -11.02 8.24 -34.72
CA SER A 557 -12.28 7.85 -35.35
C SER A 557 -13.36 8.89 -35.06
N ALA A 558 -14.16 9.22 -36.06
CA ALA A 558 -15.15 10.29 -36.06
C ALA A 558 -16.15 10.20 -34.89
N TYR A 559 -16.20 11.24 -34.05
CA TYR A 559 -17.10 11.37 -32.90
C TYR A 559 -18.56 11.74 -33.29
N ASP A 560 -18.82 11.95 -34.58
CA ASP A 560 -20.14 12.27 -35.15
C ASP A 560 -21.15 11.11 -35.15
N GLU A 561 -20.72 9.88 -34.85
CA GLU A 561 -21.57 8.68 -34.92
C GLU A 561 -22.24 8.27 -33.60
N PHE A 562 -22.13 9.04 -32.53
CA PHE A 562 -22.78 8.72 -31.23
C PHE A 562 -24.17 9.35 -31.14
N SER A 563 -25.19 8.57 -30.80
CA SER A 563 -26.52 9.10 -30.48
C SER A 563 -26.50 9.90 -29.17
N MET A 564 -27.47 10.79 -28.95
CA MET A 564 -27.56 11.54 -27.70
C MET A 564 -27.80 10.61 -26.50
N GLU A 565 -28.53 9.51 -26.71
CA GLU A 565 -28.72 8.46 -25.72
C GLU A 565 -27.39 7.75 -25.37
N GLU A 566 -26.54 7.47 -26.35
CA GLU A 566 -25.21 6.84 -26.12
C GLU A 566 -24.26 7.80 -25.40
N LYS A 567 -24.24 9.09 -25.76
CA LYS A 567 -23.45 10.13 -25.05
C LYS A 567 -23.91 10.26 -23.59
N HIS A 568 -25.21 10.22 -23.34
CA HIS A 568 -25.77 10.25 -21.99
C HIS A 568 -25.44 8.98 -21.19
N ALA A 569 -25.52 7.80 -21.81
CA ALA A 569 -25.13 6.54 -21.19
C ALA A 569 -23.64 6.50 -20.84
N GLU A 570 -22.77 7.08 -21.68
CA GLU A 570 -21.33 7.22 -21.42
C GLU A 570 -21.05 8.09 -20.17
N LEU A 571 -21.77 9.22 -20.05
CA LEU A 571 -21.68 10.11 -18.88
C LEU A 571 -22.18 9.43 -17.60
N CYS A 572 -23.37 8.81 -17.64
CA CYS A 572 -23.96 8.11 -16.49
C CYS A 572 -23.11 6.92 -16.04
N TYR A 573 -22.53 6.18 -16.98
CA TYR A 573 -21.56 5.11 -16.68
C TYR A 573 -20.34 5.65 -15.95
N THR A 574 -19.84 6.80 -16.39
CA THR A 574 -18.66 7.45 -15.82
C THR A 574 -18.92 7.96 -14.40
N GLU A 575 -20.07 8.55 -14.15
CA GLU A 575 -20.55 8.95 -12.81
C GLU A 575 -20.69 7.72 -11.88
N CYS A 576 -21.27 6.63 -12.39
CA CYS A 576 -21.43 5.39 -11.62
C CYS A 576 -20.08 4.72 -11.29
N LEU A 577 -19.11 4.73 -12.23
CA LEU A 577 -17.75 4.25 -11.99
C LEU A 577 -17.03 5.07 -10.93
N LEU A 578 -17.23 6.39 -10.90
CA LEU A 578 -16.66 7.26 -9.88
C LEU A 578 -17.21 6.89 -8.49
N LEU A 579 -18.53 6.70 -8.39
CA LEU A 579 -19.17 6.29 -7.14
C LEU A 579 -18.74 4.89 -6.71
N ASP A 580 -18.59 3.96 -7.63
CA ASP A 580 -18.08 2.62 -7.34
C ASP A 580 -16.63 2.69 -6.84
N ALA A 581 -15.81 3.58 -7.40
CA ALA A 581 -14.45 3.82 -6.92
C ALA A 581 -14.43 4.37 -5.49
N LEU A 582 -15.28 5.37 -5.21
CA LEU A 582 -15.43 5.96 -3.88
C LEU A 582 -15.93 4.93 -2.86
N LEU A 583 -16.93 4.12 -3.23
CA LEU A 583 -17.42 3.03 -2.38
C LEU A 583 -16.33 1.96 -2.14
N THR A 584 -15.48 1.68 -3.13
CA THR A 584 -14.38 0.71 -2.97
C THR A 584 -13.38 1.19 -1.90
N PHE A 585 -13.12 2.50 -1.81
CA PHE A 585 -12.28 3.05 -0.74
C PHE A 585 -12.94 3.01 0.65
N ILE A 586 -14.27 2.99 0.71
CA ILE A 586 -15.05 2.99 1.96
C ILE A 586 -15.34 1.56 2.44
N GLN A 587 -15.46 0.58 1.54
CA GLN A 587 -15.84 -0.80 1.84
C GLN A 587 -14.75 -1.62 2.52
N ASP A 588 -13.49 -1.35 2.18
CA ASP A 588 -12.42 -2.29 2.46
C ASP A 588 -11.06 -1.58 2.54
N ASP A 589 -10.46 -1.65 3.73
CA ASP A 589 -9.26 -0.92 4.12
C ASP A 589 -7.97 -1.57 3.58
N ASN A 590 -8.13 -2.63 2.77
CA ASN A 590 -7.04 -3.40 2.23
C ASN A 590 -6.46 -2.77 0.95
N LEU A 591 -5.18 -3.07 0.74
CA LEU A 591 -4.39 -2.54 -0.36
C LEU A 591 -5.02 -2.78 -1.74
N VAL A 592 -5.70 -3.90 -1.92
CA VAL A 592 -6.28 -4.32 -3.20
C VAL A 592 -7.48 -3.44 -3.55
N SER A 593 -8.33 -3.14 -2.57
CA SER A 593 -9.50 -2.28 -2.73
C SER A 593 -9.11 -0.82 -2.98
N PHE A 594 -8.04 -0.33 -2.34
CA PHE A 594 -7.47 0.98 -2.68
C PHE A 594 -6.97 1.05 -4.14
N VAL A 595 -6.24 0.03 -4.61
CA VAL A 595 -5.75 0.04 -6.00
C VAL A 595 -6.91 -0.10 -7.00
N TRP A 596 -7.95 -0.89 -6.68
CA TRP A 596 -9.19 -0.94 -7.46
C TRP A 596 -9.86 0.43 -7.58
N GLY A 597 -10.05 1.14 -6.46
CA GLY A 597 -10.63 2.48 -6.47
C GLY A 597 -9.81 3.45 -7.34
N ALA A 598 -8.48 3.40 -7.23
CA ALA A 598 -7.60 4.25 -8.04
C ALA A 598 -7.66 3.93 -9.55
N LEU A 599 -7.72 2.65 -9.93
CA LEU A 599 -7.89 2.24 -11.34
C LEU A 599 -9.25 2.68 -11.90
N LYS A 600 -10.32 2.54 -11.11
CA LYS A 600 -11.67 2.99 -11.50
C LYS A 600 -11.72 4.51 -11.68
N ILE A 601 -11.06 5.30 -10.81
CA ILE A 601 -10.91 6.75 -10.98
C ILE A 601 -10.19 7.09 -12.29
N ARG A 602 -9.13 6.35 -12.64
CA ARG A 602 -8.42 6.55 -13.91
C ARG A 602 -9.32 6.31 -15.11
N THR A 603 -10.07 5.20 -15.11
CA THR A 603 -11.03 4.90 -16.18
C THR A 603 -12.12 5.97 -16.26
N CYS A 604 -12.62 6.43 -15.11
CA CYS A 604 -13.59 7.51 -15.02
C CYS A 604 -13.08 8.80 -15.68
N TYR A 605 -11.82 9.18 -15.41
CA TYR A 605 -11.22 10.36 -16.05
C TYR A 605 -11.05 10.21 -17.56
N GLN A 606 -10.61 9.04 -18.03
CA GLN A 606 -10.51 8.79 -19.47
C GLN A 606 -11.87 8.91 -20.15
N ASN A 607 -12.94 8.36 -19.55
CA ASN A 607 -14.28 8.48 -20.10
C ASN A 607 -14.80 9.93 -20.04
N TYR A 608 -14.54 10.68 -18.96
CA TYR A 608 -14.89 12.10 -18.89
C TYR A 608 -14.18 12.92 -19.96
N LYS A 609 -12.90 12.62 -20.23
CA LYS A 609 -12.16 13.25 -21.33
C LYS A 609 -12.80 12.94 -22.68
N THR A 610 -13.20 11.70 -22.91
CA THR A 610 -13.95 11.32 -24.13
C THR A 610 -15.28 12.07 -24.22
N CYS A 611 -16.06 12.16 -23.14
CA CYS A 611 -17.31 12.92 -23.09
C CYS A 611 -17.09 14.42 -23.41
N LEU A 612 -15.93 14.97 -23.02
CA LEU A 612 -15.57 16.35 -23.30
C LEU A 612 -15.19 16.56 -24.77
N GLU A 613 -14.40 15.64 -25.34
CA GLU A 613 -14.07 15.63 -26.77
C GLU A 613 -15.35 15.51 -27.64
N MET A 614 -16.36 14.73 -27.21
CA MET A 614 -17.67 14.61 -27.87
C MET A 614 -18.49 15.90 -27.92
N ILE A 615 -18.18 16.88 -27.07
CA ILE A 615 -18.81 18.20 -27.02
C ILE A 615 -18.04 19.20 -27.89
N ALA A 616 -16.72 19.05 -28.00
CA ALA A 616 -15.84 19.95 -28.74
C ALA A 616 -15.98 19.83 -30.28
N ASP A 617 -16.40 18.68 -30.80
CA ASP A 617 -16.43 18.38 -32.25
C ASP A 617 -17.71 18.83 -33.01
N GLN A 618 -18.64 19.58 -32.39
CA GLN A 618 -19.88 19.97 -33.08
C GLN A 618 -19.70 21.15 -34.07
N PRO A 619 -20.11 21.02 -35.36
CA PRO A 619 -20.03 22.10 -36.33
C PRO A 619 -21.08 23.18 -36.04
N HIS A 620 -20.63 24.44 -36.05
CA HIS A 620 -21.36 25.63 -35.59
C HIS A 620 -22.78 25.84 -36.14
N SER A 621 -23.77 25.88 -35.25
CA SER A 621 -24.81 26.91 -35.27
C SER A 621 -25.51 27.02 -33.91
N LEU A 622 -24.98 27.87 -33.02
CA LEU A 622 -25.70 28.81 -32.15
C LEU A 622 -24.71 29.45 -31.16
N SER A 623 -24.29 30.67 -31.48
CA SER A 623 -23.68 31.70 -30.62
C SER A 623 -22.40 31.38 -29.83
N GLN A 624 -21.34 32.11 -30.22
CA GLN A 624 -20.07 32.36 -29.53
C GLN A 624 -20.07 32.17 -27.99
N SER A 625 -19.16 31.35 -27.48
CA SER A 625 -18.63 31.42 -26.11
C SER A 625 -17.40 30.52 -25.99
N PRO A 626 -16.31 30.93 -25.32
CA PRO A 626 -15.08 30.13 -25.16
C PRO A 626 -15.34 28.96 -24.19
N LEU A 627 -15.95 27.90 -24.74
CA LEU A 627 -16.18 26.60 -24.12
C LEU A 627 -15.07 25.60 -24.47
N GLU A 628 -14.05 26.03 -25.22
CA GLU A 628 -13.09 25.17 -25.93
C GLU A 628 -11.85 24.74 -25.11
N LYS A 629 -11.77 24.98 -23.79
CA LYS A 629 -10.62 24.51 -22.98
C LYS A 629 -10.90 23.93 -21.58
N ASP A 630 -12.16 23.84 -21.16
CA ASP A 630 -12.44 23.98 -19.73
C ASP A 630 -13.31 22.83 -19.17
N PHE A 631 -12.70 21.80 -18.58
CA PHE A 631 -13.33 20.95 -17.54
C PHE A 631 -12.29 20.10 -16.77
N GLU A 632 -11.52 20.74 -15.88
CA GLU A 632 -10.79 20.05 -14.82
C GLU A 632 -11.07 20.76 -13.48
N ALA A 633 -11.05 20.00 -12.37
CA ALA A 633 -10.67 20.47 -11.03
C ALA A 633 -11.71 21.01 -10.01
N GLY A 634 -12.81 20.30 -9.75
CA GLY A 634 -13.64 20.58 -8.55
C GLY A 634 -13.19 19.82 -7.28
N VAL A 635 -12.98 18.51 -7.41
CA VAL A 635 -12.78 17.61 -6.25
C VAL A 635 -11.28 17.35 -5.95
N LEU A 636 -10.42 17.55 -6.95
CA LEU A 636 -8.98 17.23 -6.89
C LEU A 636 -8.13 18.25 -6.12
N SER A 637 -8.57 19.52 -6.03
CA SER A 637 -7.81 20.63 -5.43
C SER A 637 -7.83 20.64 -3.89
N LEU A 638 -8.59 19.74 -3.28
CA LEU A 638 -8.79 19.64 -1.83
C LEU A 638 -7.88 18.60 -1.16
N LEU A 639 -7.09 17.91 -1.97
CA LEU A 639 -6.22 16.84 -1.51
C LEU A 639 -4.83 17.42 -1.19
N PRO A 640 -4.12 16.92 -0.16
CA PRO A 640 -2.76 17.33 0.14
C PRO A 640 -1.85 17.30 -1.11
N PRO A 641 -0.79 18.14 -1.20
CA PRO A 641 0.09 18.23 -2.36
C PRO A 641 0.68 16.89 -2.83
N ILE A 642 0.84 15.92 -1.90
CA ILE A 642 1.28 14.55 -2.20
C ILE A 642 0.24 13.78 -3.03
N ILE A 643 -1.05 14.01 -2.77
CA ILE A 643 -2.17 13.39 -3.48
C ILE A 643 -2.44 14.13 -4.80
N ILE A 644 -2.28 15.46 -4.84
CA ILE A 644 -2.32 16.25 -6.09
C ILE A 644 -1.20 15.80 -7.04
N LYS A 645 0.05 15.68 -6.57
CA LYS A 645 1.18 15.13 -7.36
C LYS A 645 0.96 13.69 -7.82
N LEU A 646 0.17 12.92 -7.07
CA LEU A 646 -0.24 11.55 -7.39
C LEU A 646 -1.31 11.50 -8.49
N LEU A 647 -2.14 12.54 -8.60
CA LEU A 647 -3.22 12.65 -9.58
C LEU A 647 -2.74 13.36 -10.86
N GLU A 648 -1.89 14.39 -10.76
CA GLU A 648 -1.06 14.90 -11.86
C GLU A 648 -0.27 13.79 -12.55
N TRP A 649 0.20 12.80 -11.76
CA TRP A 649 0.90 11.61 -12.23
C TRP A 649 0.03 10.60 -13.02
N VAL A 650 -1.29 10.67 -12.92
CA VAL A 650 -2.25 9.88 -13.74
C VAL A 650 -2.78 10.68 -14.94
N GLY A 651 -2.43 11.96 -15.03
CA GLY A 651 -2.79 12.87 -16.11
C GLY A 651 -3.71 14.03 -15.71
N PHE A 652 -4.03 14.20 -14.43
CA PHE A 652 -4.94 15.24 -13.97
C PHE A 652 -4.19 16.53 -13.61
N SER A 653 -4.31 17.59 -14.41
CA SER A 653 -4.01 18.94 -13.91
C SER A 653 -5.22 19.47 -13.13
N GLY A 654 -4.98 20.17 -12.03
CA GLY A 654 -6.04 20.65 -11.15
C GLY A 654 -6.02 22.17 -11.02
N ASP A 655 -6.79 22.92 -11.81
CA ASP A 655 -7.00 24.36 -11.58
C ASP A 655 -8.22 24.61 -10.68
N ARG A 656 -7.96 24.85 -9.39
CA ARG A 656 -8.98 25.16 -8.37
C ARG A 656 -9.93 26.28 -8.79
N PHE A 657 -9.41 27.35 -9.40
CA PHE A 657 -10.23 28.49 -9.82
C PHE A 657 -11.15 28.11 -10.98
N LEU A 658 -10.64 27.31 -11.92
CA LEU A 658 -11.41 26.80 -13.04
C LEU A 658 -12.57 25.91 -12.55
N GLY A 659 -12.30 24.94 -11.66
CA GLY A 659 -13.34 24.04 -11.17
C GLY A 659 -14.44 24.73 -10.36
N ILE A 660 -14.10 25.74 -9.55
CA ILE A 660 -15.08 26.58 -8.84
C ILE A 660 -15.93 27.36 -9.85
N ASN A 661 -15.33 27.95 -10.89
CA ASN A 661 -16.06 28.64 -11.95
C ASN A 661 -17.05 27.72 -12.69
N HIS A 662 -16.69 26.46 -12.92
CA HIS A 662 -17.62 25.49 -13.52
C HIS A 662 -18.77 25.12 -12.61
N LEU A 663 -18.49 24.87 -11.33
CA LEU A 663 -19.54 24.61 -10.35
C LEU A 663 -20.51 25.81 -10.29
N HIS A 664 -20.02 27.05 -10.38
CA HIS A 664 -20.87 28.25 -10.45
C HIS A 664 -21.73 28.32 -11.72
N LYS A 665 -21.17 27.95 -12.87
CA LYS A 665 -21.96 27.87 -14.12
C LYS A 665 -23.02 26.77 -13.99
N GLY A 666 -22.65 25.61 -13.46
CA GLY A 666 -23.56 24.48 -13.25
C GLY A 666 -24.67 24.75 -12.24
N SER A 667 -24.38 25.51 -11.17
CA SER A 667 -25.37 25.89 -10.14
C SER A 667 -26.40 26.91 -10.63
N LYS A 668 -26.15 27.59 -11.75
CA LYS A 668 -27.09 28.54 -12.38
C LYS A 668 -28.00 27.88 -13.42
N GLY A 669 -27.75 26.62 -13.79
CA GLY A 669 -28.55 25.90 -14.78
C GLY A 669 -29.89 25.40 -14.22
N GLN A 670 -30.86 25.17 -15.11
CA GLN A 670 -32.17 24.57 -14.78
C GLN A 670 -32.15 23.03 -14.88
N SER A 671 -31.04 22.40 -14.48
CA SER A 671 -30.89 20.93 -14.54
C SER A 671 -31.05 20.29 -13.17
N LEU A 672 -31.38 19.00 -13.14
CA LEU A 672 -31.39 18.19 -11.92
C LEU A 672 -30.01 18.12 -11.21
N ARG A 673 -28.91 18.46 -11.90
CA ARG A 673 -27.54 18.50 -11.34
C ARG A 673 -27.19 19.84 -10.69
N SER A 674 -27.97 20.90 -10.95
CA SER A 674 -27.71 22.25 -10.45
C SER A 674 -27.65 22.32 -8.90
N PRO A 675 -28.59 21.71 -8.14
CA PRO A 675 -28.50 21.69 -6.68
C PRO A 675 -27.25 20.98 -6.13
N LEU A 676 -26.72 19.98 -6.85
CA LEU A 676 -25.49 19.29 -6.44
C LEU A 676 -24.27 20.20 -6.58
N CYS A 677 -24.16 20.93 -7.69
CA CYS A 677 -23.12 21.95 -7.87
C CYS A 677 -23.16 23.00 -6.76
N SER A 678 -24.37 23.46 -6.41
CA SER A 678 -24.58 24.38 -5.29
C SER A 678 -24.12 23.79 -3.95
N LEU A 679 -24.48 22.54 -3.64
CA LEU A 679 -24.04 21.88 -2.41
C LEU A 679 -22.52 21.73 -2.32
N PHE A 680 -21.84 21.45 -3.44
CA PHE A 680 -20.38 21.40 -3.49
C PHE A 680 -19.73 22.76 -3.23
N LEU A 681 -20.25 23.83 -3.83
CA LEU A 681 -19.78 25.20 -3.57
C LEU A 681 -19.99 25.58 -2.11
N LEU A 682 -21.15 25.27 -1.55
CA LEU A 682 -21.46 25.50 -0.13
C LEU A 682 -20.51 24.73 0.78
N ALA A 683 -20.27 23.44 0.50
CA ALA A 683 -19.30 22.62 1.24
C ALA A 683 -17.90 23.24 1.18
N TYR A 684 -17.49 23.65 -0.01
CA TYR A 684 -16.17 24.19 -0.27
C TYR A 684 -15.94 25.50 0.51
N HIS A 685 -16.82 26.48 0.36
CA HIS A 685 -16.67 27.80 0.97
C HIS A 685 -16.95 27.84 2.47
N THR A 686 -17.83 26.97 2.99
CA THR A 686 -18.25 27.05 4.40
C THR A 686 -17.64 25.98 5.30
N TRP A 687 -17.23 24.83 4.75
CA TRP A 687 -16.74 23.69 5.53
C TRP A 687 -15.27 23.41 5.25
N ILE A 688 -14.91 23.23 3.98
CA ILE A 688 -13.57 22.76 3.58
C ILE A 688 -12.49 23.83 3.79
N THR A 689 -12.73 25.07 3.34
CA THR A 689 -11.79 26.20 3.56
C THR A 689 -11.53 26.43 5.04
N GLN A 690 -12.57 26.34 5.89
CA GLN A 690 -12.43 26.50 7.33
C GLN A 690 -11.65 25.35 7.96
N TYR A 691 -12.06 24.09 7.79
CA TYR A 691 -11.44 22.98 8.52
C TYR A 691 -10.06 22.59 7.98
N LEU A 692 -9.77 22.82 6.69
CA LEU A 692 -8.44 22.55 6.10
C LEU A 692 -7.49 23.76 6.14
N GLY A 693 -7.98 24.97 6.44
CA GLY A 693 -7.15 26.18 6.49
C GLY A 693 -6.69 26.71 5.11
N ASN A 694 -7.34 26.30 4.02
CA ASN A 694 -6.93 26.60 2.63
C ASN A 694 -7.36 28.01 2.13
N GLY A 695 -7.33 29.02 3.01
CA GLY A 695 -7.81 30.38 2.78
C GLY A 695 -9.20 30.64 3.38
N ASP A 696 -9.80 31.77 3.01
CA ASP A 696 -11.16 32.14 3.40
C ASP A 696 -12.15 31.79 2.29
N GLY A 697 -13.31 31.25 2.67
CA GLY A 697 -14.37 30.97 1.72
C GLY A 697 -15.23 32.20 1.44
N ASP A 698 -15.87 32.23 0.28
CA ASP A 698 -16.81 33.28 -0.09
C ASP A 698 -18.18 32.98 0.54
N ILE A 699 -18.40 33.58 1.71
CA ILE A 699 -19.61 33.35 2.52
C ILE A 699 -20.81 34.10 1.93
N ASP A 700 -20.58 35.26 1.30
CA ASP A 700 -21.65 36.05 0.69
C ASP A 700 -22.20 35.34 -0.55
N GLN A 701 -21.31 34.85 -1.41
CA GLN A 701 -21.70 34.01 -2.53
C GLN A 701 -22.38 32.70 -2.08
N SER A 702 -21.92 32.11 -0.98
CA SER A 702 -22.58 30.93 -0.39
C SER A 702 -24.02 31.24 0.00
N GLU A 703 -24.28 32.42 0.56
CA GLU A 703 -25.65 32.86 0.89
C GLU A 703 -26.48 33.09 -0.37
N GLU A 704 -25.94 33.76 -1.39
CA GLU A 704 -26.62 33.98 -2.69
C GLU A 704 -27.03 32.65 -3.36
N ILE A 705 -26.16 31.64 -3.31
CA ILE A 705 -26.43 30.30 -3.84
C ILE A 705 -27.53 29.59 -3.03
N LEU A 706 -27.55 29.79 -1.72
CA LEU A 706 -28.42 29.05 -0.82
C LEU A 706 -29.86 29.60 -0.77
N GLN A 707 -30.06 30.92 -0.87
CA GLN A 707 -31.39 31.53 -0.72
C GLN A 707 -32.46 30.99 -1.70
N PRO A 708 -32.18 30.83 -3.00
CA PRO A 708 -33.13 30.21 -3.93
C PRO A 708 -33.46 28.77 -3.54
N LEU A 709 -32.46 27.99 -3.11
CA LEU A 709 -32.63 26.60 -2.71
C LEU A 709 -33.46 26.43 -1.44
N LEU A 710 -33.32 27.33 -0.47
CA LEU A 710 -34.18 27.33 0.72
C LEU A 710 -35.63 27.71 0.37
N THR A 711 -35.83 28.56 -0.64
CA THR A 711 -37.17 28.93 -1.12
C THR A 711 -37.82 27.75 -1.84
N THR A 712 -37.07 27.06 -2.70
CA THR A 712 -37.56 25.90 -3.46
C THR A 712 -37.71 24.65 -2.57
N PHE A 713 -36.81 24.46 -1.61
CA PHE A 713 -36.73 23.29 -0.74
C PHE A 713 -36.69 23.68 0.75
N PRO A 714 -37.78 24.26 1.30
CA PRO A 714 -37.81 24.81 2.66
C PRO A 714 -37.61 23.77 3.77
N LYS A 715 -37.88 22.49 3.47
CA LYS A 715 -37.65 21.35 4.38
C LYS A 715 -36.39 20.54 4.03
N GLY A 716 -35.56 21.04 3.10
CA GLY A 716 -34.33 20.35 2.70
C GLY A 716 -33.28 20.39 3.82
N SER A 717 -33.08 19.27 4.51
CA SER A 717 -32.19 19.20 5.69
C SER A 717 -30.74 19.61 5.40
N LEU A 718 -30.20 19.29 4.22
CA LEU A 718 -28.88 19.73 3.75
C LEU A 718 -28.79 21.25 3.53
N PHE A 719 -29.83 21.87 2.97
CA PHE A 719 -29.87 23.32 2.78
C PHE A 719 -29.99 24.04 4.13
N LEU A 720 -30.79 23.50 5.05
CA LEU A 720 -30.88 24.01 6.42
C LEU A 720 -29.56 23.82 7.19
N PHE A 721 -28.81 22.74 6.93
CA PHE A 721 -27.46 22.56 7.46
C PHE A 721 -26.55 23.70 6.99
N TYR A 722 -26.48 23.98 5.69
CA TYR A 722 -25.63 25.05 5.18
C TYR A 722 -26.09 26.45 5.63
N ASP A 723 -27.38 26.66 5.85
CA ASP A 723 -27.89 27.90 6.46
C ASP A 723 -27.37 28.08 7.88
N GLY A 724 -27.36 27.01 8.67
CA GLY A 724 -26.73 26.97 9.98
C GLY A 724 -25.22 27.21 9.89
N ARG A 725 -24.56 26.64 8.89
CA ARG A 725 -23.11 26.77 8.71
C ARG A 725 -22.69 28.19 8.35
N ILE A 726 -23.39 28.86 7.45
CA ILE A 726 -23.16 30.28 7.12
C ILE A 726 -23.31 31.14 8.37
N LYS A 727 -24.35 30.91 9.18
CA LYS A 727 -24.56 31.62 10.46
C LYS A 727 -23.41 31.37 11.43
N GLN A 728 -22.95 30.14 11.55
CA GLN A 728 -21.81 29.77 12.40
C GLN A 728 -20.51 30.45 11.95
N VAL A 729 -20.18 30.45 10.65
CA VAL A 729 -18.98 31.15 10.13
C VAL A 729 -19.03 32.64 10.44
N ARG A 730 -20.21 33.26 10.30
CA ARG A 730 -20.43 34.68 10.62
C ARG A 730 -20.52 34.97 12.13
N GLY A 731 -20.29 34.00 13.00
CA GLY A 731 -20.32 34.18 14.45
C GLY A 731 -21.72 34.26 15.07
N LYS A 732 -22.80 34.07 14.29
CA LYS A 732 -24.20 34.02 14.76
C LYS A 732 -24.53 32.66 15.38
N LEU A 733 -23.81 32.29 16.44
CA LEU A 733 -23.81 30.95 17.01
C LEU A 733 -25.19 30.49 17.49
N GLU A 734 -25.97 31.35 18.12
CA GLU A 734 -27.31 31.07 18.63
C GLU A 734 -28.29 30.74 17.48
N GLU A 735 -28.24 31.52 16.40
CA GLU A 735 -29.06 31.26 15.21
C GLU A 735 -28.64 29.95 14.54
N ALA A 736 -27.33 29.68 14.47
CA ALA A 736 -26.79 28.43 13.93
C ALA A 736 -27.25 27.20 14.75
N ILE A 737 -27.14 27.26 16.07
CA ILE A 737 -27.59 26.21 16.99
C ILE A 737 -29.08 25.93 16.79
N ASN A 738 -29.91 26.99 16.77
CA ASN A 738 -31.34 26.86 16.55
C ASN A 738 -31.64 26.23 15.18
N ARG A 739 -30.91 26.62 14.13
CA ARG A 739 -31.09 26.07 12.80
C ARG A 739 -30.70 24.60 12.72
N TYR A 740 -29.58 24.19 13.33
CA TYR A 740 -29.16 22.80 13.37
C TYR A 740 -30.16 21.93 14.14
N LYS A 741 -30.62 22.37 15.31
CA LYS A 741 -31.66 21.68 16.08
C LYS A 741 -32.95 21.56 15.29
N HIS A 742 -33.37 22.61 14.59
CA HIS A 742 -34.54 22.58 13.72
C HIS A 742 -34.37 21.57 12.57
N SER A 743 -33.22 21.53 11.91
CA SER A 743 -32.94 20.55 10.84
C SER A 743 -32.98 19.11 11.36
N ILE A 744 -32.46 18.85 12.57
CA ILE A 744 -32.57 17.55 13.24
C ILE A 744 -34.04 17.15 13.44
N THR A 745 -34.92 18.09 13.82
CA THR A 745 -36.36 17.80 13.99
C THR A 745 -37.10 17.54 12.69
N ILE A 746 -36.68 18.17 11.58
CA ILE A 746 -37.27 17.96 10.26
C ILE A 746 -36.86 16.61 9.68
N GLN A 747 -35.61 16.21 9.88
CA GLN A 747 -35.06 14.98 9.34
C GLN A 747 -35.09 13.85 10.36
N SER A 748 -36.22 13.19 10.57
CA SER A 748 -36.33 12.07 11.53
C SER A 748 -35.98 10.70 10.93
N GLU A 749 -35.85 10.61 9.60
CA GLU A 749 -35.73 9.34 8.88
C GLU A 749 -34.29 8.81 8.85
N ILE A 750 -33.30 9.70 8.77
CA ILE A 750 -31.87 9.34 8.66
C ILE A 750 -31.09 9.87 9.87
N LYS A 751 -31.08 9.09 10.96
CA LYS A 751 -30.37 9.46 12.20
C LYS A 751 -28.87 9.67 12.03
N GLN A 752 -28.22 8.97 11.09
CA GLN A 752 -26.80 9.14 10.81
C GLN A 752 -26.47 10.55 10.29
N PHE A 753 -27.43 11.19 9.64
CA PHE A 753 -27.27 12.56 9.16
C PHE A 753 -27.19 13.54 10.35
N HIS A 754 -27.83 13.22 11.48
CA HIS A 754 -27.73 13.99 12.74
C HIS A 754 -26.30 14.13 13.24
N HIS A 755 -25.41 13.17 12.95
CA HIS A 755 -24.03 13.22 13.42
C HIS A 755 -23.28 14.45 12.91
N ILE A 756 -23.55 14.91 11.68
CA ILE A 756 -22.92 16.12 11.13
C ILE A 756 -23.43 17.36 11.88
N PHE A 757 -24.71 17.39 12.24
CA PHE A 757 -25.26 18.46 13.07
C PHE A 757 -24.73 18.41 14.50
N TYR A 758 -24.59 17.23 15.10
CA TYR A 758 -23.99 17.08 16.43
C TYR A 758 -22.52 17.53 16.44
N TRP A 759 -21.79 17.27 15.36
CA TRP A 759 -20.43 17.78 15.18
C TRP A 759 -20.40 19.31 15.14
N GLU A 760 -21.26 19.95 14.36
CA GLU A 760 -21.29 21.42 14.30
C GLU A 760 -21.85 22.05 15.59
N LEU A 761 -22.84 21.42 16.23
CA LEU A 761 -23.37 21.85 17.54
C LEU A 761 -22.28 21.79 18.61
N MET A 762 -21.50 20.72 18.65
CA MET A 762 -20.34 20.57 19.55
C MET A 762 -19.38 21.75 19.40
N TRP A 763 -19.03 22.12 18.16
CA TRP A 763 -18.11 23.24 17.91
C TRP A 763 -18.73 24.61 18.18
N CYS A 764 -20.03 24.81 17.93
CA CYS A 764 -20.73 26.03 18.33
C CYS A 764 -20.66 26.25 19.85
N HIS A 765 -20.94 25.20 20.64
CA HIS A 765 -20.85 25.28 22.10
C HIS A 765 -19.40 25.46 22.57
N ALA A 766 -18.43 24.75 21.98
CA ALA A 766 -17.02 24.96 22.29
C ALA A 766 -16.55 26.39 22.00
N CYS A 767 -16.98 27.02 20.89
CA CYS A 767 -16.68 28.43 20.59
C CYS A 767 -17.31 29.39 21.60
N LYS A 768 -18.48 29.06 22.16
CA LYS A 768 -19.08 29.83 23.27
C LYS A 768 -18.34 29.66 24.59
N GLY A 769 -17.36 28.76 24.67
CA GLY A 769 -16.73 28.33 25.91
C GLY A 769 -17.66 27.48 26.77
N ASP A 770 -18.71 26.90 26.18
CA ASP A 770 -19.69 26.04 26.84
C ASP A 770 -19.26 24.57 26.71
N TRP A 771 -18.31 24.19 27.55
CA TRP A 771 -17.59 22.92 27.45
C TRP A 771 -18.42 21.73 27.90
N ALA A 772 -19.40 21.94 28.79
CA ALA A 772 -20.31 20.91 29.26
C ALA A 772 -21.22 20.43 28.11
N GLU A 773 -21.78 21.35 27.34
CA GLU A 773 -22.63 21.04 26.20
C GLU A 773 -21.82 20.45 25.04
N ALA A 774 -20.61 20.96 24.80
CA ALA A 774 -19.68 20.35 23.85
C ALA A 774 -19.34 18.89 24.24
N TYR A 775 -19.15 18.61 25.54
CA TYR A 775 -18.96 17.26 26.06
C TYR A 775 -20.16 16.35 25.78
N GLN A 776 -21.40 16.85 25.93
CA GLN A 776 -22.60 16.07 25.66
C GLN A 776 -22.67 15.65 24.18
N TYR A 777 -22.47 16.58 23.24
CA TYR A 777 -22.48 16.26 21.81
C TYR A 777 -21.33 15.34 21.39
N ALA A 778 -20.13 15.52 21.96
CA ALA A 778 -19.03 14.58 21.77
C ALA A 778 -19.37 13.17 22.31
N GLY A 779 -20.16 13.09 23.39
CA GLY A 779 -20.73 11.86 23.93
C GLY A 779 -21.67 11.16 22.96
N ILE A 780 -22.64 11.89 22.41
CA ILE A 780 -23.57 11.36 21.39
C ILE A 780 -22.80 10.85 20.18
N LEU A 781 -21.84 11.61 19.67
CA LEU A 781 -20.99 11.19 18.56
C LEU A 781 -20.18 9.93 18.88
N PHE A 782 -19.59 9.86 20.08
CA PHE A 782 -18.87 8.68 20.53
C PHE A 782 -19.77 7.45 20.65
N GLU A 783 -21.05 7.61 20.98
CA GLU A 783 -21.99 6.49 21.15
C GLU A 783 -22.58 6.06 19.80
N GLU A 784 -23.02 7.00 18.99
CA GLU A 784 -23.81 6.76 17.77
C GLU A 784 -22.96 6.65 16.48
N SER A 785 -21.85 7.40 16.39
CA SER A 785 -21.03 7.46 15.16
C SER A 785 -19.92 6.40 15.13
N MET A 786 -19.66 5.84 13.94
CA MET A 786 -18.61 4.84 13.69
C MET A 786 -17.37 5.42 12.97
N TRP A 787 -17.36 6.72 12.65
CA TRP A 787 -16.32 7.35 11.83
C TRP A 787 -14.93 7.29 12.47
N SER A 788 -14.76 7.82 13.69
CA SER A 788 -13.56 7.57 14.51
C SER A 788 -13.92 7.64 15.98
N LYS A 789 -14.15 6.47 16.59
CA LYS A 789 -14.41 6.34 18.03
C LYS A 789 -13.24 6.90 18.86
N THR A 790 -12.01 6.77 18.38
CA THR A 790 -10.81 7.35 19.00
C THR A 790 -10.89 8.87 19.08
N VAL A 791 -11.20 9.54 17.96
CA VAL A 791 -11.29 11.01 17.92
C VAL A 791 -12.45 11.51 18.77
N TYR A 792 -13.63 10.90 18.69
CA TYR A 792 -14.77 11.34 19.51
C TYR A 792 -14.53 11.14 21.00
N MET A 793 -13.89 10.03 21.40
CA MET A 793 -13.53 9.81 22.81
C MET A 793 -12.47 10.81 23.29
N HIS A 794 -11.52 11.18 22.43
CA HIS A 794 -10.54 12.21 22.73
C HIS A 794 -11.20 13.58 22.90
N LEU A 795 -12.09 13.99 21.99
CA LEU A 795 -12.88 15.22 22.10
C LEU A 795 -13.67 15.25 23.42
N LYS A 796 -14.39 14.15 23.71
CA LYS A 796 -15.16 13.99 24.95
C LYS A 796 -14.25 14.15 26.19
N ALA A 797 -13.11 13.49 26.24
CA ALA A 797 -12.17 13.59 27.36
C ALA A 797 -11.59 15.01 27.51
N SER A 798 -11.21 15.63 26.39
CA SER A 798 -10.64 16.98 26.34
C SER A 798 -11.64 18.06 26.76
N PHE A 799 -12.90 17.96 26.34
CA PHE A 799 -13.94 18.89 26.77
C PHE A 799 -14.32 18.70 28.24
N LYS A 800 -14.39 17.46 28.74
CA LYS A 800 -14.59 17.20 30.18
C LYS A 800 -13.48 17.84 31.03
N LEU A 801 -12.23 17.63 30.63
CA LEU A 801 -11.07 18.22 31.31
C LEU A 801 -11.10 19.76 31.26
N THR A 802 -11.48 20.34 30.12
CA THR A 802 -11.54 21.80 29.95
C THR A 802 -12.70 22.43 30.72
N ALA A 803 -13.86 21.77 30.77
CA ALA A 803 -14.99 22.18 31.60
C ALA A 803 -14.59 22.28 33.08
N ARG A 804 -13.86 21.28 33.58
CA ARG A 804 -13.32 21.29 34.95
C ARG A 804 -12.37 22.47 35.18
N LEU A 805 -11.46 22.75 34.24
CA LEU A 805 -10.55 23.89 34.33
C LEU A 805 -11.28 25.25 34.24
N ALA A 806 -12.42 25.29 33.57
CA ALA A 806 -13.31 26.45 33.45
C ALA A 806 -14.35 26.56 34.58
N ASN A 807 -14.30 25.68 35.59
CA ASN A 807 -15.28 25.59 36.69
C ASN A 807 -16.73 25.38 36.24
N GLN A 808 -16.94 24.66 35.14
CA GLN A 808 -18.27 24.25 34.67
C GLN A 808 -18.61 22.86 35.20
N ALA A 809 -19.79 22.73 35.80
CA ALA A 809 -20.31 21.45 36.25
C ALA A 809 -20.84 20.64 35.06
N ILE A 810 -20.49 19.35 35.00
CA ILE A 810 -21.07 18.40 34.05
C ILE A 810 -22.01 17.48 34.83
N SER A 811 -23.29 17.44 34.42
CA SER A 811 -24.27 16.49 34.92
C SER A 811 -24.01 15.11 34.32
N ASP A 812 -23.13 14.33 34.95
CA ASP A 812 -22.85 12.94 34.59
C ASP A 812 -23.46 12.06 35.68
N GLU A 813 -24.73 11.64 35.51
CA GLU A 813 -25.52 10.94 36.54
C GLU A 813 -24.93 9.57 36.95
N GLU A 814 -23.96 9.03 36.22
CA GLU A 814 -23.49 7.66 36.44
C GLU A 814 -22.00 7.53 36.80
N GLY A 815 -21.21 8.61 36.72
CA GLY A 815 -19.78 8.60 37.08
C GLY A 815 -18.92 7.58 36.30
N ARG A 816 -19.44 6.98 35.22
CA ARG A 816 -18.83 5.82 34.55
C ARG A 816 -17.60 6.16 33.71
N HIS A 817 -17.45 7.41 33.24
CA HIS A 817 -16.37 7.82 32.33
C HIS A 817 -15.55 8.99 32.90
N THR A 818 -14.57 8.71 33.77
CA THR A 818 -13.57 9.71 34.18
C THR A 818 -12.65 10.09 33.01
N GLU A 819 -11.99 11.25 33.07
CA GLU A 819 -11.01 11.66 32.04
C GLU A 819 -9.91 10.61 31.88
N SER A 820 -9.40 10.11 33.00
CA SER A 820 -8.42 9.02 33.04
C SER A 820 -8.94 7.74 32.39
N PHE A 821 -10.20 7.36 32.63
CA PHE A 821 -10.79 6.20 31.96
C PHE A 821 -10.84 6.40 30.45
N MET A 822 -11.28 7.56 29.98
CA MET A 822 -11.41 7.84 28.55
C MET A 822 -10.06 7.89 27.85
N PHE A 823 -9.07 8.62 28.39
CA PHE A 823 -7.73 8.69 27.80
C PHE A 823 -7.04 7.32 27.74
N ARG A 824 -7.24 6.47 28.76
CA ARG A 824 -6.65 5.12 28.78
C ARG A 824 -7.19 4.22 27.66
N ARG A 825 -8.44 4.44 27.24
CA ARG A 825 -9.13 3.59 26.26
C ARG A 825 -9.01 4.06 24.82
N LEU A 826 -8.44 5.23 24.54
CA LEU A 826 -8.23 5.68 23.15
C LEU A 826 -7.54 4.62 22.26
N PRO A 827 -6.50 3.89 22.73
CA PRO A 827 -5.86 2.87 21.91
C PRO A 827 -6.78 1.69 21.53
N ASP A 828 -7.83 1.41 22.31
CA ASP A 828 -8.79 0.32 22.06
C ASP A 828 -9.58 0.55 20.76
N PHE A 829 -9.77 1.83 20.40
CA PHE A 829 -10.61 2.25 19.29
C PHE A 829 -9.83 2.61 18.03
N LYS A 830 -8.49 2.58 18.10
CA LYS A 830 -7.60 3.02 17.02
C LYS A 830 -7.79 2.20 15.75
N GLN A 831 -8.16 2.87 14.68
CA GLN A 831 -8.33 2.26 13.36
C GLN A 831 -7.02 2.33 12.57
N ARG A 832 -6.81 1.37 11.66
CA ARG A 832 -5.68 1.37 10.73
C ARG A 832 -6.20 1.19 9.32
N ILE A 833 -5.93 2.17 8.47
CA ILE A 833 -6.28 2.13 7.04
C ILE A 833 -4.96 1.90 6.29
N ALA A 834 -4.90 0.84 5.48
CA ALA A 834 -3.68 0.42 4.77
C ALA A 834 -2.43 0.28 5.69
N GLY A 835 -2.63 -0.14 6.95
CA GLY A 835 -1.57 -0.34 7.94
C GLY A 835 -1.08 0.93 8.64
N GLN A 836 -1.50 2.11 8.18
CA GLN A 836 -1.24 3.42 8.80
C GLN A 836 -2.42 3.84 9.68
N SER A 837 -2.13 4.57 10.76
CA SER A 837 -3.16 5.24 11.54
C SER A 837 -3.51 6.59 10.94
N LEU A 838 -4.75 7.03 11.19
CA LEU A 838 -5.14 8.40 10.87
C LEU A 838 -4.30 9.37 11.73
N PRO A 839 -3.71 10.43 11.15
CA PRO A 839 -2.83 11.36 11.89
C PRO A 839 -3.47 11.93 13.17
N PHE A 840 -4.78 12.22 13.12
CA PHE A 840 -5.53 12.71 14.28
C PHE A 840 -5.71 11.67 15.39
N GLU A 841 -5.76 10.38 15.06
CA GLU A 841 -5.78 9.32 16.09
C GLU A 841 -4.42 9.16 16.74
N ASP A 842 -3.33 9.34 15.98
CA ASP A 842 -1.97 9.38 16.54
C ASP A 842 -1.79 10.59 17.45
N PHE A 843 -2.26 11.77 17.04
CA PHE A 843 -2.30 12.95 17.89
C PHE A 843 -3.09 12.69 19.18
N ALA A 844 -4.30 12.14 19.08
CA ALA A 844 -5.14 11.85 20.25
C ALA A 844 -4.47 10.91 21.26
N ILE A 845 -3.79 9.86 20.76
CA ILE A 845 -3.04 8.90 21.59
C ILE A 845 -1.81 9.56 22.20
N HIS A 846 -1.09 10.38 21.45
CA HIS A 846 0.04 11.17 21.95
C HIS A 846 -0.39 12.07 23.13
N LYS A 847 -1.49 12.81 22.98
CA LYS A 847 -2.03 13.64 24.06
C LYS A 847 -2.50 12.82 25.27
N ALA A 848 -3.05 11.61 25.06
CA ALA A 848 -3.39 10.71 26.17
C ALA A 848 -2.15 10.22 26.93
N ASN A 849 -1.08 9.87 26.23
CA ASN A 849 0.18 9.49 26.87
C ASN A 849 0.74 10.67 27.69
N LYS A 850 0.78 11.87 27.10
CA LYS A 850 1.19 13.10 27.79
C LYS A 850 0.35 13.37 29.05
N TYR A 851 -0.97 13.12 29.01
CA TYR A 851 -1.84 13.24 30.18
C TYR A 851 -1.40 12.34 31.35
N PHE A 852 -1.04 11.09 31.08
CA PHE A 852 -0.58 10.16 32.13
C PHE A 852 0.84 10.46 32.61
N GLU A 853 1.74 10.82 31.70
CA GLU A 853 3.11 11.24 32.04
C GLU A 853 3.11 12.47 32.97
N GLN A 854 2.16 13.39 32.76
CA GLN A 854 1.96 14.57 33.58
C GLN A 854 1.01 14.36 34.77
N LYS A 855 0.85 13.10 35.23
CA LYS A 855 0.07 12.73 36.42
C LYS A 855 -1.39 13.21 36.38
N GLY A 856 -2.03 13.05 35.23
CA GLY A 856 -3.45 13.41 35.02
C GLY A 856 -3.67 14.86 34.64
N ARG A 857 -2.66 15.53 34.09
CA ARG A 857 -2.73 16.94 33.63
C ARG A 857 -2.55 17.03 32.13
N LEU A 858 -3.31 17.91 31.49
CA LEU A 858 -3.09 18.37 30.12
C LEU A 858 -3.46 19.85 30.05
N PHE A 859 -2.65 20.67 29.37
CA PHE A 859 -2.86 22.11 29.31
C PHE A 859 -3.93 22.47 28.28
N LEU A 860 -5.12 22.86 28.77
CA LEU A 860 -6.26 23.39 28.01
C LEU A 860 -6.58 22.64 26.69
N PRO A 861 -6.76 21.31 26.72
CA PRO A 861 -6.88 20.52 25.48
C PRO A 861 -8.13 20.87 24.65
N GLY A 862 -9.20 21.37 25.26
CA GLY A 862 -10.38 21.84 24.51
C GLY A 862 -10.09 23.11 23.70
N VAL A 863 -9.28 24.02 24.23
CA VAL A 863 -8.88 25.27 23.53
C VAL A 863 -7.83 24.95 22.46
N GLU A 864 -6.92 24.03 22.74
CA GLU A 864 -6.00 23.49 21.75
C GLU A 864 -6.74 22.86 20.56
N LEU A 865 -7.80 22.09 20.82
CA LEU A 865 -8.63 21.52 19.77
C LEU A 865 -9.41 22.60 19.00
N LEU A 866 -9.88 23.67 19.66
CA LEU A 866 -10.43 24.84 18.92
C LEU A 866 -9.42 25.44 17.96
N PHE A 867 -8.14 25.53 18.34
CA PHE A 867 -7.09 25.98 17.42
C PHE A 867 -6.92 25.03 16.24
N ILE A 868 -6.73 23.73 16.51
CA ILE A 868 -6.48 22.72 15.47
C ILE A 868 -7.63 22.64 14.45
N TRP A 869 -8.88 22.82 14.90
CA TRP A 869 -10.07 22.80 14.04
C TRP A 869 -10.50 24.19 13.55
N ASN A 870 -9.60 25.19 13.61
CA ASN A 870 -9.80 26.55 13.10
C ASN A 870 -11.02 27.30 13.70
N GLY A 871 -11.37 27.02 14.94
CA GLY A 871 -12.43 27.69 15.70
C GLY A 871 -12.15 29.19 15.94
N PHE A 872 -10.88 29.60 15.97
CA PHE A 872 -10.50 31.01 16.13
C PHE A 872 -10.96 31.90 14.96
N LYS A 873 -11.19 31.35 13.75
CA LYS A 873 -11.81 32.10 12.65
C LYS A 873 -13.26 32.52 12.97
N VAL A 874 -13.99 31.67 13.68
CA VAL A 874 -15.36 31.98 14.14
C VAL A 874 -15.30 32.99 15.29
N LEU A 875 -14.37 32.80 16.24
CA LEU A 875 -14.17 33.71 17.37
C LEU A 875 -13.74 35.13 16.95
N ALA A 876 -13.06 35.29 15.82
CA ALA A 876 -12.72 36.61 15.27
C ALA A 876 -13.97 37.46 14.97
N HIS A 877 -15.11 36.83 14.67
CA HIS A 877 -16.41 37.51 14.49
C HIS A 877 -17.17 37.71 15.82
N ARG A 878 -16.64 37.19 16.93
CA ARG A 878 -17.24 37.23 18.27
C ARG A 878 -16.19 37.62 19.33
N PRO A 879 -15.62 38.83 19.24
CA PRO A 879 -14.62 39.30 20.20
C PRO A 879 -15.18 39.35 21.64
N ASP A 880 -16.50 39.39 21.83
CA ASP A 880 -17.18 39.30 23.11
C ASP A 880 -16.94 37.96 23.84
N LEU A 881 -16.68 36.88 23.10
CA LEU A 881 -16.44 35.54 23.65
C LEU A 881 -14.97 35.24 23.95
N VAL A 882 -14.05 36.11 23.52
CA VAL A 882 -12.59 35.89 23.67
C VAL A 882 -12.07 36.15 25.08
N PRO A 883 -12.50 37.18 25.85
CA PRO A 883 -11.94 37.47 27.18
C PRO A 883 -12.01 36.29 28.18
N PRO A 884 -13.10 35.50 28.27
CA PRO A 884 -13.13 34.31 29.10
C PRO A 884 -12.09 33.26 28.69
N LEU A 885 -11.86 33.08 27.39
CA LEU A 885 -10.84 32.18 26.87
C LEU A 885 -9.43 32.70 27.18
N MET A 886 -9.19 34.00 26.99
CA MET A 886 -7.91 34.64 27.32
C MET A 886 -7.54 34.40 28.79
N LYS A 887 -8.50 34.59 29.71
CA LYS A 887 -8.30 34.33 31.15
C LYS A 887 -7.96 32.87 31.47
N LEU A 888 -8.37 31.91 30.65
CA LEU A 888 -7.97 30.51 30.81
C LEU A 888 -6.53 30.30 30.37
N VAL A 889 -6.15 30.86 29.22
CA VAL A 889 -4.81 30.70 28.62
C VAL A 889 -3.74 31.45 29.40
N GLU A 890 -4.06 32.59 30.02
CA GLU A 890 -3.15 33.37 30.88
C GLU A 890 -2.70 32.62 32.16
N LYS A 891 -3.38 31.54 32.56
CA LYS A 891 -2.97 30.69 33.70
C LYS A 891 -1.80 29.76 33.34
N GLU A 892 -0.78 30.31 32.67
CA GLU A 892 0.39 29.58 32.21
C GLU A 892 1.18 28.99 33.38
N ASN A 893 1.86 27.87 33.13
CA ASN A 893 2.73 27.22 34.10
C ASN A 893 4.12 27.06 33.48
N GLU A 894 5.06 27.91 33.92
CA GLU A 894 6.42 28.01 33.38
C GLU A 894 7.25 26.72 33.49
N ASN A 895 6.77 25.73 34.25
CA ASN A 895 7.47 24.47 34.47
C ASN A 895 7.50 23.52 33.25
N PHE A 896 6.66 23.75 32.23
CA PHE A 896 6.57 22.89 31.04
C PHE A 896 6.68 23.70 29.75
N VAL A 897 7.81 23.55 29.05
CA VAL A 897 8.11 24.31 27.82
C VAL A 897 7.06 24.12 26.73
N ASP A 898 6.64 22.88 26.45
CA ASP A 898 5.61 22.59 25.45
C ASP A 898 4.29 23.32 25.74
N ASP A 899 3.91 23.40 27.02
CA ASP A 899 2.67 24.07 27.43
C ASP A 899 2.81 25.59 27.40
N LEU A 900 4.00 26.12 27.71
CA LEU A 900 4.31 27.54 27.54
C LEU A 900 4.23 27.94 26.06
N CYS A 901 4.82 27.15 25.16
CA CYS A 901 4.74 27.39 23.72
C CYS A 901 3.28 27.35 23.21
N LEU A 902 2.50 26.36 23.66
CA LEU A 902 1.07 26.28 23.33
C LEU A 902 0.28 27.47 23.93
N GLY A 903 0.56 27.86 25.17
CA GLY A 903 -0.05 29.02 25.83
C GLY A 903 0.19 30.31 25.06
N LYS A 904 1.44 30.58 24.68
CA LYS A 904 1.81 31.74 23.86
C LYS A 904 1.20 31.70 22.47
N LEU A 905 1.11 30.53 21.84
CA LEU A 905 0.41 30.36 20.57
C LEU A 905 -1.07 30.75 20.71
N LEU A 906 -1.77 30.19 21.70
CA LEU A 906 -3.19 30.45 21.95
C LEU A 906 -3.45 31.91 22.37
N GLN A 907 -2.58 32.54 23.17
CA GLN A 907 -2.63 33.97 23.49
C GLN A 907 -2.52 34.81 22.22
N GLY A 908 -1.59 34.45 21.32
CA GLY A 908 -1.44 35.08 20.02
C GLY A 908 -2.74 35.05 19.22
N MET A 909 -3.41 33.90 19.19
CA MET A 909 -4.71 33.74 18.52
C MET A 909 -5.83 34.55 19.17
N CYS A 910 -5.91 34.58 20.51
CA CYS A 910 -6.87 35.43 21.21
C CYS A 910 -6.66 36.92 20.91
N HIS A 911 -5.41 37.40 20.94
CA HIS A 911 -5.06 38.77 20.57
C HIS A 911 -5.40 39.07 19.11
N ARG A 912 -5.19 38.12 18.20
CA ARG A 912 -5.60 38.23 16.80
C ARG A 912 -7.12 38.42 16.67
N CYS A 913 -7.93 37.64 17.38
CA CYS A 913 -9.39 37.81 17.40
C CYS A 913 -9.83 39.17 17.98
N LEU A 914 -9.07 39.72 18.93
CA LEU A 914 -9.32 41.05 19.50
C LEU A 914 -8.75 42.19 18.66
N SER A 915 -8.14 41.91 17.51
CA SER A 915 -7.42 42.88 16.67
C SER A 915 -6.21 43.56 17.35
N ASN A 916 -5.69 42.96 18.42
CA ASN A 916 -4.48 43.41 19.14
C ASN A 916 -3.23 42.85 18.46
N ARG A 917 -2.92 43.36 17.27
CA ARG A 917 -1.91 42.76 16.39
C ARG A 917 -0.48 42.73 16.95
N LYS A 918 -0.08 43.76 17.70
CA LYS A 918 1.29 43.84 18.26
C LYS A 918 1.51 42.74 19.30
N GLU A 919 0.54 42.60 20.19
CA GLU A 919 0.50 41.60 21.25
C GLU A 919 0.39 40.20 20.65
N ALA A 920 -0.40 40.02 19.58
CA ALA A 920 -0.48 38.76 18.84
C ALA A 920 0.88 38.35 18.28
N MET A 921 1.56 39.25 17.58
CA MET A 921 2.89 39.02 17.01
C MET A 921 3.93 38.69 18.08
N GLU A 922 3.91 39.41 19.21
CA GLU A 922 4.82 39.15 20.34
C GLU A 922 4.63 37.76 20.93
N CYS A 923 3.37 37.36 21.18
CA CYS A 923 3.05 36.04 21.70
C CYS A 923 3.47 34.93 20.73
N LEU A 924 3.17 35.07 19.43
CA LEU A 924 3.53 34.07 18.42
C LEU A 924 5.05 33.94 18.26
N ARG A 925 5.79 35.05 18.26
CA ARG A 925 7.27 35.03 18.25
C ARG A 925 7.84 34.35 19.48
N ASN A 926 7.29 34.63 20.66
CA ASN A 926 7.71 33.97 21.90
C ASN A 926 7.52 32.44 21.81
N SER A 927 6.39 31.99 21.28
CA SER A 927 6.13 30.56 21.01
C SER A 927 7.15 29.98 20.01
N PHE A 928 7.38 30.67 18.89
CA PHE A 928 8.28 30.21 17.83
C PHE A 928 9.76 30.19 18.27
N ASP A 929 10.24 31.22 18.97
CA ASP A 929 11.64 31.31 19.38
C ASP A 929 12.01 30.23 20.41
N ARG A 930 11.07 29.89 21.30
CA ARG A 930 11.20 28.81 22.29
C ARG A 930 10.93 27.42 21.72
N SER A 931 10.47 27.32 20.48
CA SER A 931 10.11 26.03 19.87
C SER A 931 11.29 25.05 19.73
N LYS A 932 12.53 25.57 19.80
CA LYS A 932 13.77 24.76 19.82
C LYS A 932 13.89 23.87 21.07
N ASP A 933 13.22 24.24 22.14
CA ASP A 933 13.27 23.56 23.44
C ASP A 933 12.09 22.58 23.64
N LEU A 934 11.24 22.40 22.61
CA LEU A 934 10.12 21.46 22.63
C LEU A 934 10.60 20.03 22.84
N LYS A 935 9.85 19.28 23.66
CA LYS A 935 10.18 17.87 24.00
C LYS A 935 9.27 16.88 23.29
N GLN A 936 7.99 17.20 23.13
CA GLN A 936 6.97 16.28 22.62
C GLN A 936 6.12 16.91 21.52
N ASP A 937 5.60 18.12 21.75
CA ASP A 937 4.59 18.76 20.89
C ASP A 937 5.22 19.56 19.73
N PHE A 938 6.04 18.89 18.91
CA PHE A 938 6.82 19.52 17.83
C PHE A 938 6.00 20.22 16.73
N TYR A 939 4.70 19.90 16.59
CA TYR A 939 3.82 20.59 15.65
C TYR A 939 3.64 22.07 15.99
N LEU A 940 3.83 22.49 17.25
CA LEU A 940 3.67 23.89 17.66
C LEU A 940 4.61 24.84 16.91
N ALA A 941 5.82 24.38 16.56
CA ALA A 941 6.82 25.17 15.86
C ALA A 941 6.35 25.64 14.46
N PRO A 942 5.96 24.74 13.53
CA PRO A 942 5.45 25.15 12.23
C PRO A 942 4.12 25.91 12.33
N TYR A 943 3.23 25.59 13.29
CA TYR A 943 2.00 26.37 13.47
C TYR A 943 2.27 27.82 13.91
N ALA A 944 3.14 28.04 14.89
CA ALA A 944 3.52 29.39 15.30
C ALA A 944 4.20 30.15 14.16
N CYS A 945 5.03 29.47 13.37
CA CYS A 945 5.68 30.04 12.19
C CYS A 945 4.66 30.46 11.12
N ALA A 946 3.71 29.58 10.81
CA ALA A 946 2.65 29.84 9.83
C ALA A 946 1.75 31.01 10.26
N GLU A 947 1.36 31.08 11.52
CA GLU A 947 0.53 32.18 12.05
C GLU A 947 1.26 33.54 11.99
N ILE A 948 2.58 33.58 12.19
CA ILE A 948 3.39 34.79 11.95
C ILE A 948 3.35 35.16 10.46
N GLY A 949 3.49 34.18 9.57
CA GLY A 949 3.38 34.37 8.13
C GLY A 949 2.02 34.93 7.71
N PHE A 950 0.93 34.43 8.29
CA PHE A 950 -0.42 34.95 8.04
C PHE A 950 -0.61 36.38 8.56
N LEU A 951 -0.04 36.74 9.71
CA LEU A 951 -0.08 38.14 10.16
C LEU A 951 0.66 39.09 9.19
N TYR A 952 1.79 38.66 8.62
CA TYR A 952 2.47 39.46 7.60
C TYR A 952 1.69 39.52 6.29
N LEU A 953 0.97 38.45 5.94
CA LEU A 953 0.10 38.42 4.77
C LEU A 953 -1.04 39.43 4.94
N ASP A 954 -1.66 39.49 6.12
CA ASP A 954 -2.70 40.46 6.47
C ASP A 954 -2.17 41.92 6.42
N GLU A 955 -0.88 42.13 6.69
CA GLU A 955 -0.19 43.44 6.57
C GLU A 955 0.17 43.81 5.12
N GLY A 956 0.00 42.91 4.15
CA GLY A 956 0.45 43.09 2.77
C GLY A 956 1.96 42.97 2.59
N ASP A 957 2.70 42.47 3.59
CA ASP A 957 4.13 42.20 3.49
C ASP A 957 4.36 40.80 2.92
N PHE A 958 4.17 40.68 1.61
CA PHE A 958 4.29 39.42 0.89
C PHE A 958 5.69 38.79 1.00
N GLY A 959 6.73 39.60 1.19
CA GLY A 959 8.11 39.12 1.33
C GLY A 959 8.32 38.33 2.61
N ARG A 960 7.99 38.93 3.76
CA ARG A 960 8.09 38.23 5.05
C ARG A 960 7.02 37.15 5.20
N ALA A 961 5.81 37.35 4.68
CA ALA A 961 4.78 36.33 4.68
C ALA A 961 5.28 35.05 3.98
N LYS A 962 5.87 35.19 2.78
CA LYS A 962 6.44 34.07 2.03
C LYS A 962 7.57 33.39 2.80
N GLU A 963 8.49 34.15 3.39
CA GLU A 963 9.62 33.60 4.16
C GLU A 963 9.15 32.70 5.31
N TYR A 964 8.20 33.17 6.11
CA TYR A 964 7.67 32.40 7.25
C TYR A 964 6.83 31.20 6.79
N LEU A 965 6.03 31.35 5.74
CA LEU A 965 5.19 30.26 5.20
C LEU A 965 6.01 29.16 4.49
N GLU A 966 7.15 29.49 3.87
CA GLU A 966 8.08 28.49 3.31
C GLU A 966 8.88 27.77 4.41
N ARG A 967 9.05 28.42 5.55
CA ARG A 967 9.79 27.89 6.71
C ARG A 967 8.94 26.97 7.59
N ALA A 968 7.64 27.24 7.69
CA ALA A 968 6.65 26.38 8.34
C ALA A 968 6.48 25.06 7.56
#